data_AF-A0A5E3XKG7-F1
#
_entry.id   AF-A0A5E3XKG7-F1
#
_cell.length_a   1.000
_cell.length_b   1.000
_cell.length_c   1.000
_cell.angle_alpha   90.00
_cell.angle_beta   90.00
_cell.angle_gamma   90.00
#
_symmetry.space_group_name_H-M   'P 1'
#
loop_
_entity.id
_entity.type
_entity.pdbx_description
1 polymer ?
#
loop_
_entity_poly.entity_id
_entity_poly.type
_entity_poly.pdbx_seq_one_letter_code
_entity_poly.pdbx_strand_id
1 'polypeptide(L)'
;MDLTKFTVPQLKALCKEKRLNGYSKLNRQALLDKLAANAQAVSHAAPAEKTSSSDITSCAPPSSISESSPPSGSAATELVSGSTENVLIQPSSMSQSDNSSRIRPTTSPHPGRPSSPSPMGFGDDTAKDQIASETATNVILSGAASFSAKARPIAAHSDTPRPPIAAVPTIPKENVFKVPPVPFTTSSPATAQHPVPKPVSSKRAHDSDFSMVPARPRSRPSALAPASSLNPSRNDEQVLGSYTSKHDTHHSNERSGKRFKPLAVSRPVAQRTVALQSIQKPFATEANALKARTALAHLDFTLFISPTSLSNITLPPSISQRKIVRRWAIVLSGLSNGERRTCARVSRMFRYAVYLSASEILSREYAGSRLDQARNLHPAPTTNWWPYLREREREKLERSRAYGSSFLSRFYGSCPVSERLLGSPDNPKQLTVAFRFLQTRLWFTLSIGALANAGGDPLAWLRSTVVGAQEIVPGEIWQITTSTCESFYVLEATCEVIGHPPGCDGAVPTMRADWMDHTAALGDGKPLLQSMRWAHNEEYERGLSRHWISRTRHMSESGVALRAVGERYTLACVISNSVSGAWMSTTEMAQGLSGPVQSIQTTKKKSSKQTLGLFLPAHHHVESVHFTAIGDQSLHPALAIIQTPAREYFILRDNGMQVGCEEDGVVEMWQKVLGCDAHGKPARVGERITLATLTGSMR
;
A
#
# COMPACT_ATOMS: atom_id res chain seq x y z
N MET A 1 4.83 -42.71 -7.59
CA MET A 1 4.66 -43.27 -8.94
C MET A 1 5.95 -43.97 -9.35
N ASP A 2 5.86 -45.07 -10.08
CA ASP A 2 7.04 -45.75 -10.63
C ASP A 2 7.57 -44.99 -11.87
N LEU A 3 8.64 -44.22 -11.68
CA LEU A 3 9.24 -43.43 -12.75
C LEU A 3 9.96 -44.27 -13.81
N THR A 4 10.33 -45.52 -13.51
CA THR A 4 11.11 -46.37 -14.43
C THR A 4 10.34 -46.71 -15.71
N LYS A 5 9.01 -46.78 -15.62
CA LYS A 5 8.12 -47.14 -16.74
C LYS A 5 8.00 -46.06 -17.82
N PHE A 6 8.43 -44.82 -17.57
CA PHE A 6 8.35 -43.75 -18.56
C PHE A 6 9.45 -43.81 -19.62
N THR A 7 9.08 -43.40 -20.83
CA THR A 7 9.99 -43.19 -21.97
C THR A 7 10.76 -41.87 -21.84
N VAL A 8 11.88 -41.74 -22.56
CA VAL A 8 12.70 -40.51 -22.54
C VAL A 8 11.90 -39.23 -22.90
N PRO A 9 10.99 -39.22 -23.89
CA PRO A 9 10.12 -38.06 -24.14
C PRO A 9 9.22 -37.70 -22.94
N GLN A 10 8.61 -38.68 -22.29
CA GLN A 10 7.75 -38.46 -21.11
C GLN A 10 8.55 -37.94 -19.90
N LEU A 11 9.75 -38.49 -19.66
CA LEU A 11 10.65 -37.99 -18.62
C LEU A 11 11.11 -36.54 -18.91
N LYS A 12 11.35 -36.19 -20.18
CA LYS A 12 11.64 -34.80 -20.58
C LYS A 12 10.42 -33.88 -20.47
N ALA A 13 9.20 -34.39 -20.62
CA ALA A 13 7.97 -33.64 -20.35
C ALA A 13 7.80 -33.35 -18.85
N LEU A 14 8.00 -34.36 -17.98
CA LEU A 14 7.99 -34.20 -16.52
C LEU A 14 9.05 -33.19 -16.04
N CYS A 15 10.28 -33.25 -16.58
CA CYS A 15 11.30 -32.23 -16.29
C CYS A 15 10.89 -30.81 -16.72
N LYS A 16 10.16 -30.66 -17.84
CA LYS A 16 9.62 -29.38 -18.29
C LYS A 16 8.53 -28.86 -17.35
N GLU A 17 7.59 -29.73 -16.96
CA GLU A 17 6.49 -29.44 -16.03
C GLU A 17 7.03 -28.99 -14.67
N LYS A 18 8.01 -29.70 -14.11
CA LYS A 18 8.69 -29.33 -12.86
C LYS A 18 9.72 -28.19 -13.02
N ARG A 19 9.71 -27.48 -14.16
CA ARG A 19 10.57 -26.31 -14.48
C ARG A 19 12.08 -26.54 -14.25
N LEU A 20 12.55 -27.78 -14.40
CA LEU A 20 13.96 -28.13 -14.20
C LEU A 20 14.79 -27.61 -15.38
N ASN A 21 15.95 -27.01 -15.10
CA ASN A 21 16.85 -26.50 -16.14
C ASN A 21 17.87 -27.55 -16.60
N GLY A 22 18.21 -27.54 -17.89
CA GLY A 22 19.29 -28.39 -18.44
C GLY A 22 18.99 -29.90 -18.41
N TYR A 23 17.81 -30.32 -18.86
CA TYR A 23 17.43 -31.73 -19.02
C TYR A 23 17.47 -32.20 -20.49
N SER A 24 17.46 -31.29 -21.46
CA SER A 24 17.28 -31.59 -22.89
C SER A 24 18.34 -32.53 -23.47
N LYS A 25 19.57 -32.49 -22.94
CA LYS A 25 20.71 -33.33 -23.36
C LYS A 25 20.92 -34.60 -22.51
N LEU A 26 20.11 -34.83 -21.47
CA LEU A 26 20.27 -35.98 -20.58
C LEU A 26 19.73 -37.27 -21.20
N ASN A 27 20.35 -38.39 -20.82
CA ASN A 27 19.90 -39.76 -21.13
C ASN A 27 18.79 -40.20 -20.13
N ARG A 28 18.25 -41.42 -20.30
CA ARG A 28 17.14 -41.91 -19.46
C ARG A 28 17.49 -41.91 -17.97
N GLN A 29 18.68 -42.39 -17.60
CA GLN A 29 19.09 -42.51 -16.20
C GLN A 29 19.26 -41.13 -15.57
N ALA A 30 20.03 -40.24 -16.18
CA ALA A 30 20.25 -38.89 -15.68
C ALA A 30 18.97 -38.01 -15.64
N LEU A 31 17.89 -38.41 -16.33
CA LEU A 31 16.56 -37.81 -16.13
C LEU A 31 15.86 -38.34 -14.88
N LEU A 32 15.94 -39.66 -14.63
CA LEU A 32 15.41 -40.28 -13.41
C LEU A 32 16.13 -39.74 -12.16
N ASP A 33 17.46 -39.74 -12.16
CA ASP A 33 18.28 -39.25 -11.05
C ASP A 33 17.96 -37.79 -10.72
N LYS A 34 17.75 -36.96 -11.75
CA LYS A 34 17.43 -35.53 -11.62
C LYS A 34 16.00 -35.27 -11.14
N LEU A 35 15.05 -36.14 -11.47
CA LEU A 35 13.69 -36.11 -10.91
C LEU A 35 13.68 -36.60 -9.45
N ALA A 36 14.49 -37.61 -9.11
CA ALA A 36 14.64 -38.12 -7.74
C ALA A 36 15.31 -37.08 -6.81
N ALA A 37 16.40 -36.45 -7.25
CA ALA A 37 17.06 -35.37 -6.52
C ALA A 37 16.11 -34.17 -6.28
N ASN A 38 15.24 -33.85 -7.26
CA ASN A 38 14.22 -32.81 -7.07
C ASN A 38 13.14 -33.22 -6.05
N ALA A 39 12.74 -34.49 -6.01
CA ALA A 39 11.81 -34.98 -4.99
C ALA A 39 12.43 -34.89 -3.58
N GLN A 40 13.70 -35.27 -3.42
CA GLN A 40 14.45 -35.14 -2.16
C GLN A 40 14.60 -33.68 -1.71
N ALA A 41 14.89 -32.76 -2.65
CA ALA A 41 14.98 -31.33 -2.37
C ALA A 41 13.66 -30.73 -1.87
N VAL A 42 12.51 -31.22 -2.35
CA VAL A 42 11.18 -30.81 -1.87
C VAL A 42 10.89 -31.40 -0.48
N SER A 43 11.21 -32.67 -0.22
CA SER A 43 10.97 -33.28 1.11
C SER A 43 11.87 -32.73 2.23
N HIS A 44 13.02 -32.14 1.92
CA HIS A 44 13.86 -31.43 2.89
C HIS A 44 13.50 -29.93 3.06
N ALA A 45 12.49 -29.42 2.35
CA ALA A 45 12.06 -28.01 2.42
C ALA A 45 10.83 -27.78 3.31
N ALA A 46 10.28 -28.82 3.95
CA ALA A 46 9.16 -28.70 4.87
C ALA A 46 9.64 -28.31 6.29
N PRO A 47 8.91 -27.44 7.03
CA PRO A 47 9.18 -27.18 8.43
C PRO A 47 8.86 -28.43 9.29
N ALA A 48 9.54 -28.56 10.44
CA ALA A 48 9.45 -29.75 11.27
C ALA A 48 8.16 -29.80 12.12
N GLU A 49 7.12 -30.42 11.58
CA GLU A 49 5.97 -30.87 12.37
C GLU A 49 6.28 -32.15 13.16
N LYS A 50 5.66 -32.31 14.32
CA LYS A 50 5.94 -33.40 15.26
C LYS A 50 5.03 -34.59 15.00
N THR A 51 5.58 -35.69 14.49
CA THR A 51 4.84 -36.96 14.39
C THR A 51 4.73 -37.64 15.75
N SER A 52 3.50 -37.93 16.19
CA SER A 52 3.20 -38.65 17.43
C SER A 52 2.88 -40.13 17.16
N SER A 53 3.59 -41.06 17.82
CA SER A 53 3.03 -42.33 18.31
C SER A 53 4.08 -43.23 18.98
N SER A 54 3.94 -43.51 20.29
CA SER A 54 3.95 -44.89 20.86
C SER A 54 4.02 -44.88 22.39
N ASP A 55 2.92 -45.24 23.05
CA ASP A 55 2.89 -45.45 24.51
C ASP A 55 3.23 -46.91 24.87
N ILE A 56 4.40 -47.16 25.46
CA ILE A 56 4.71 -48.42 26.18
C ILE A 56 5.52 -48.14 27.47
N THR A 57 4.83 -48.29 28.61
CA THR A 57 5.30 -48.86 29.89
C THR A 57 6.62 -48.37 30.53
N SER A 58 6.45 -47.53 31.57
CA SER A 58 7.10 -47.59 32.91
C SER A 58 8.58 -48.01 33.06
N CYS A 59 9.41 -47.09 33.57
CA CYS A 59 10.30 -47.40 34.71
C CYS A 59 10.70 -46.14 35.52
N ALA A 60 11.32 -46.33 36.69
CA ALA A 60 11.59 -45.31 37.71
C ALA A 60 12.90 -44.50 37.51
N PRO A 61 13.07 -43.32 38.14
CA PRO A 61 14.21 -42.42 37.92
C PRO A 61 15.37 -42.58 38.91
N PRO A 62 16.62 -42.22 38.53
CA PRO A 62 17.72 -41.91 39.44
C PRO A 62 17.92 -40.40 39.67
N SER A 63 18.38 -40.07 40.87
CA SER A 63 18.45 -38.73 41.49
C SER A 63 19.50 -37.76 40.94
N SER A 64 19.18 -36.46 41.09
CA SER A 64 20.04 -35.34 41.58
C SER A 64 21.44 -35.05 41.00
N ILE A 65 21.64 -33.79 40.57
CA ILE A 65 22.76 -32.84 40.81
C ILE A 65 22.34 -31.55 40.07
N SER A 66 21.81 -30.50 40.70
CA SER A 66 22.40 -29.50 41.64
C SER A 66 22.94 -28.24 40.92
N GLU A 67 22.44 -27.08 41.36
CA GLU A 67 23.01 -25.72 41.22
C GLU A 67 23.09 -25.08 39.80
N SER A 68 22.91 -23.76 39.62
CA SER A 68 22.67 -22.65 40.56
C SER A 68 21.84 -21.51 39.91
N SER A 69 21.22 -20.66 40.76
CA SER A 69 20.47 -19.46 40.35
C SER A 69 20.89 -18.22 41.16
N PRO A 70 21.10 -17.06 40.51
CA PRO A 70 21.00 -15.73 41.11
C PRO A 70 19.75 -14.96 40.61
N PRO A 71 19.32 -13.85 41.25
CA PRO A 71 17.95 -13.82 41.76
C PRO A 71 17.01 -12.77 41.14
N SER A 72 15.71 -12.96 41.37
CA SER A 72 14.66 -11.97 41.09
C SER A 72 14.76 -10.76 42.01
N GLY A 73 14.81 -9.55 41.43
CA GLY A 73 14.53 -8.29 42.12
C GLY A 73 13.23 -7.68 41.60
N SER A 74 12.29 -7.37 42.48
CA SER A 74 10.97 -6.84 42.12
C SER A 74 10.90 -5.31 42.18
N ALA A 75 10.06 -4.76 41.30
CA ALA A 75 9.37 -3.48 41.42
C ALA A 75 10.18 -2.18 41.61
N ALA A 76 10.18 -1.35 40.56
CA ALA A 76 10.11 0.10 40.69
C ALA A 76 9.17 0.63 39.59
N THR A 77 8.19 1.46 39.97
CA THR A 77 7.25 2.11 39.05
C THR A 77 7.63 3.58 38.93
N GLU A 78 7.94 4.06 37.73
CA GLU A 78 8.07 5.51 37.47
C GLU A 78 7.22 5.95 36.29
N LEU A 79 6.40 6.97 36.53
CA LEU A 79 5.80 7.79 35.49
C LEU A 79 6.83 8.85 35.07
N VAL A 80 6.99 9.07 33.77
CA VAL A 80 7.58 10.31 33.25
C VAL A 80 6.61 10.95 32.27
N SER A 81 5.79 11.86 32.78
CA SER A 81 5.04 12.82 31.96
C SER A 81 6.02 13.85 31.39
N GLY A 82 6.04 14.02 30.07
CA GLY A 82 6.89 14.97 29.37
C GLY A 82 6.10 15.83 28.39
N SER A 83 5.31 16.78 28.90
CA SER A 83 4.60 17.75 28.06
C SER A 83 5.52 18.88 27.61
N THR A 84 5.82 18.93 26.31
CA THR A 84 6.45 20.10 25.67
C THR A 84 5.41 20.86 24.84
N GLU A 85 4.97 22.01 25.35
CA GLU A 85 4.16 22.95 24.59
C GLU A 85 4.97 23.51 23.42
N ASN A 86 4.45 23.39 22.20
CA ASN A 86 5.01 24.10 21.05
C ASN A 86 4.41 25.50 20.97
N VAL A 87 5.17 26.49 21.44
CA VAL A 87 4.84 27.91 21.28
C VAL A 87 4.73 28.27 19.79
N LEU A 88 3.67 28.99 19.45
CA LEU A 88 3.36 29.41 18.08
C LEU A 88 4.36 30.47 17.59
N ILE A 89 5.11 30.18 16.52
CA ILE A 89 5.97 31.16 15.85
C ILE A 89 5.54 31.32 14.38
N GLN A 90 5.06 32.52 14.04
CA GLN A 90 4.82 32.93 12.66
C GLN A 90 6.13 33.35 11.97
N PRO A 91 6.33 33.04 10.67
CA PRO A 91 7.43 33.59 9.88
C PRO A 91 7.05 34.96 9.31
N SER A 92 7.43 36.04 9.99
CA SER A 92 7.28 37.41 9.47
C SER A 92 8.26 37.71 8.33
N SER A 93 7.83 38.55 7.38
CA SER A 93 8.59 38.91 6.17
C SER A 93 9.82 39.79 6.47
N MET A 94 10.97 39.46 5.90
CA MET A 94 12.09 40.39 5.78
C MET A 94 11.89 41.32 4.58
N SER A 95 11.82 42.63 4.84
CA SER A 95 11.99 43.69 3.85
C SER A 95 13.42 44.20 3.87
N GLN A 96 13.91 44.73 2.74
CA GLN A 96 15.21 45.38 2.64
C GLN A 96 15.10 46.88 2.91
N SER A 97 16.06 47.45 3.63
CA SER A 97 16.49 48.85 3.49
C SER A 97 17.83 49.09 4.19
N ASP A 98 18.61 50.02 3.66
CA ASP A 98 19.95 50.40 4.13
C ASP A 98 19.89 51.36 5.33
N ASN A 99 20.95 51.41 6.15
CA ASN A 99 21.91 52.53 6.07
C ASN A 99 23.23 52.25 6.81
N SER A 100 24.21 53.15 6.65
CA SER A 100 25.56 53.08 7.21
C SER A 100 25.72 53.85 8.52
N SER A 101 26.45 53.30 9.50
CA SER A 101 27.33 54.12 10.35
C SER A 101 28.55 53.35 10.87
N ARG A 102 29.71 53.95 10.64
CA ARG A 102 31.08 53.49 10.93
C ARG A 102 31.50 53.94 12.33
N ILE A 103 32.07 53.07 13.15
CA ILE A 103 33.05 53.41 14.22
C ILE A 103 33.90 52.16 14.56
N ARG A 104 35.08 52.35 15.18
CA ARG A 104 36.10 51.32 15.46
C ARG A 104 36.58 51.41 16.96
N PRO A 105 37.50 50.56 17.46
CA PRO A 105 37.29 49.91 18.77
C PRO A 105 38.31 50.28 19.87
N THR A 106 38.04 49.87 21.11
CA THR A 106 39.02 49.89 22.21
C THR A 106 38.84 48.75 23.24
N THR A 107 39.99 48.19 23.65
CA THR A 107 40.36 47.64 24.99
C THR A 107 39.54 46.53 25.68
N SER A 108 40.23 45.40 25.89
CA SER A 108 40.17 44.48 27.05
C SER A 108 40.98 45.09 28.26
N PRO A 109 41.24 44.45 29.45
CA PRO A 109 41.11 43.02 29.81
C PRO A 109 40.73 42.59 31.27
N HIS A 110 40.36 41.31 31.42
CA HIS A 110 40.61 40.40 32.59
C HIS A 110 40.08 40.82 34.02
N PRO A 111 40.30 40.04 35.10
CA PRO A 111 39.63 38.73 35.33
C PRO A 111 39.03 38.56 36.76
N GLY A 112 38.21 37.52 37.00
CA GLY A 112 37.71 37.17 38.35
C GLY A 112 37.11 35.76 38.46
N ARG A 113 37.21 35.12 39.64
CA ARG A 113 36.76 33.74 39.97
C ARG A 113 36.56 33.62 41.51
N PRO A 114 36.16 32.45 42.05
CA PRO A 114 34.79 32.01 42.37
C PRO A 114 34.40 32.14 43.86
N SER A 115 33.14 31.83 44.20
CA SER A 115 32.70 31.47 45.56
C SER A 115 31.51 30.49 45.51
N SER A 116 31.35 29.69 46.57
CA SER A 116 30.27 28.71 46.79
C SER A 116 29.70 28.90 48.23
N PRO A 117 28.96 27.96 48.86
CA PRO A 117 27.54 27.66 48.67
C PRO A 117 26.70 27.67 49.99
N SER A 118 25.43 27.23 49.92
CA SER A 118 24.57 26.76 51.05
C SER A 118 23.96 27.85 51.97
N PRO A 119 23.03 27.53 52.92
CA PRO A 119 22.24 26.30 53.14
C PRO A 119 20.69 26.49 53.34
N MET A 120 19.96 25.36 53.38
CA MET A 120 18.73 25.01 54.14
C MET A 120 17.57 25.99 54.44
N GLY A 121 16.33 25.46 54.44
CA GLY A 121 15.17 26.01 55.16
C GLY A 121 13.91 25.12 55.05
N PHE A 122 13.36 24.65 56.17
CA PHE A 122 12.07 23.96 56.26
C PHE A 122 10.92 24.96 56.54
N GLY A 123 9.68 24.59 56.23
CA GLY A 123 8.47 25.30 56.64
C GLY A 123 7.21 24.51 56.27
N ASP A 124 6.26 24.38 57.20
CA ASP A 124 5.05 23.55 57.08
C ASP A 124 3.79 24.39 57.44
N ASP A 125 2.64 23.74 57.51
CA ASP A 125 1.36 24.14 58.12
C ASP A 125 0.36 25.05 57.38
N THR A 126 -0.69 24.39 56.87
CA THR A 126 -2.09 24.44 57.37
C THR A 126 -2.66 25.75 57.99
N ALA A 127 -3.74 26.31 57.40
CA ALA A 127 -4.94 26.81 58.10
C ALA A 127 -6.06 27.29 57.15
N LYS A 128 -7.24 27.63 57.70
CA LYS A 128 -8.46 28.13 57.00
C LYS A 128 -8.74 29.59 57.39
N ASP A 129 -9.47 30.32 56.53
CA ASP A 129 -10.74 31.06 56.81
C ASP A 129 -11.02 32.07 55.65
N GLN A 130 -12.20 32.12 55.03
CA GLN A 130 -13.56 32.56 55.40
C GLN A 130 -13.90 34.05 55.15
N ILE A 131 -14.82 34.26 54.18
CA ILE A 131 -16.00 35.17 54.22
C ILE A 131 -15.85 36.69 53.94
N ALA A 132 -16.79 37.19 53.10
CA ALA A 132 -17.28 38.58 52.93
C ALA A 132 -16.36 39.67 52.32
N SER A 133 -16.86 40.80 51.78
CA SER A 133 -18.11 41.12 51.02
C SER A 133 -18.00 42.55 50.44
N GLU A 134 -18.81 42.88 49.42
CA GLU A 134 -19.20 44.27 48.99
C GLU A 134 -18.08 45.22 48.46
N THR A 135 -18.33 46.31 47.71
CA THR A 135 -19.58 46.90 47.13
C THR A 135 -19.32 47.62 45.78
N ALA A 136 -20.35 47.71 44.90
CA ALA A 136 -20.68 48.79 43.93
C ALA A 136 -19.63 49.29 42.88
N THR A 137 -19.97 49.84 41.70
CA THR A 137 -21.13 50.68 41.34
C THR A 137 -21.58 50.57 39.86
N ASN A 138 -22.91 50.65 39.68
CA ASN A 138 -23.78 50.65 38.47
C ASN A 138 -23.41 51.57 37.28
N VAL A 139 -24.10 51.37 36.12
CA VAL A 139 -25.09 52.34 35.51
C VAL A 139 -25.70 51.85 34.15
N ILE A 140 -27.05 51.65 34.13
CA ILE A 140 -28.07 51.99 33.06
C ILE A 140 -27.88 51.46 31.62
N LEU A 141 -28.84 50.86 30.87
CA LEU A 141 -30.25 50.33 30.97
C LEU A 141 -30.47 49.40 29.71
N SER A 142 -31.61 48.93 29.15
CA SER A 142 -33.09 48.84 29.35
C SER A 142 -33.65 47.88 28.26
N GLY A 143 -34.83 47.25 28.29
CA GLY A 143 -35.86 47.10 29.33
C GLY A 143 -37.30 46.84 28.77
N ALA A 144 -38.02 45.86 29.34
CA ALA A 144 -39.48 45.57 29.23
C ALA A 144 -40.04 44.95 27.92
N ALA A 145 -41.14 44.18 27.90
CA ALA A 145 -42.09 43.70 28.94
C ALA A 145 -42.46 42.21 28.66
N SER A 146 -42.80 41.29 29.59
CA SER A 146 -43.88 41.24 30.61
C SER A 146 -45.29 41.35 30.00
N PHE A 147 -46.23 40.40 30.17
CA PHE A 147 -46.94 39.97 31.40
C PHE A 147 -47.81 38.70 31.07
N SER A 148 -48.40 37.88 31.96
CA SER A 148 -48.40 37.68 33.42
C SER A 148 -48.92 36.24 33.75
N ALA A 149 -49.20 35.90 35.02
CA ALA A 149 -49.82 34.63 35.46
C ALA A 149 -51.03 34.85 36.42
N LYS A 150 -51.89 33.83 36.61
CA LYS A 150 -53.01 33.80 37.59
C LYS A 150 -53.44 32.35 37.93
N ALA A 151 -54.07 32.11 39.09
CA ALA A 151 -54.40 30.76 39.57
C ALA A 151 -55.64 30.69 40.51
N ARG A 152 -56.22 29.47 40.62
CA ARG A 152 -57.28 28.99 41.57
C ARG A 152 -58.70 29.59 41.40
N PRO A 153 -59.79 28.98 41.95
CA PRO A 153 -59.88 27.73 42.76
C PRO A 153 -60.94 26.66 42.34
N ILE A 154 -60.71 25.41 42.79
CA ILE A 154 -61.62 24.37 43.35
C ILE A 154 -63.11 24.27 42.91
N ALA A 155 -63.51 23.09 42.41
CA ALA A 155 -64.85 22.46 42.52
C ALA A 155 -64.70 20.91 42.48
N ALA A 156 -65.77 20.10 42.68
CA ALA A 156 -65.66 18.67 43.07
C ALA A 156 -66.53 17.65 42.26
N HIS A 157 -66.17 16.35 42.38
CA HIS A 157 -66.82 15.12 41.84
C HIS A 157 -66.89 15.01 40.29
N SER A 158 -66.84 13.84 39.64
CA SER A 158 -67.22 12.45 40.01
C SER A 158 -66.32 11.36 39.38
N ASP A 159 -66.69 10.08 39.53
CA ASP A 159 -65.92 8.87 39.16
C ASP A 159 -65.66 8.66 37.65
N THR A 160 -64.53 8.00 37.33
CA THR A 160 -64.32 7.17 36.10
C THR A 160 -63.04 6.30 36.24
N PRO A 161 -62.88 5.19 35.48
CA PRO A 161 -61.98 4.10 35.87
C PRO A 161 -60.51 4.22 35.41
N ARG A 162 -59.67 3.48 36.14
CA ARG A 162 -58.21 3.31 35.99
C ARG A 162 -57.74 2.88 34.58
N PRO A 163 -56.97 3.70 33.85
CA PRO A 163 -56.21 3.27 32.67
C PRO A 163 -54.94 2.48 33.05
N PRO A 164 -54.32 1.73 32.12
CA PRO A 164 -53.19 0.83 32.41
C PRO A 164 -51.84 1.56 32.57
N ILE A 165 -50.87 0.83 33.13
CA ILE A 165 -49.48 1.27 33.31
C ILE A 165 -48.83 1.53 31.95
N ALA A 166 -48.20 2.69 31.79
CA ALA A 166 -47.48 3.04 30.57
C ALA A 166 -46.23 2.16 30.37
N ALA A 167 -46.01 1.71 29.14
CA ALA A 167 -44.85 0.90 28.79
C ALA A 167 -43.54 1.71 28.80
N VAL A 168 -42.42 1.03 29.10
CA VAL A 168 -41.07 1.59 29.01
C VAL A 168 -40.80 2.04 27.55
N PRO A 169 -40.23 3.24 27.32
CA PRO A 169 -39.96 3.72 25.96
C PRO A 169 -38.91 2.84 25.26
N THR A 170 -39.33 2.17 24.19
CA THR A 170 -38.46 1.31 23.37
C THR A 170 -37.44 2.15 22.62
N ILE A 171 -36.15 1.86 22.81
CA ILE A 171 -35.06 2.47 22.04
C ILE A 171 -35.23 2.10 20.56
N PRO A 172 -35.21 3.06 19.61
CA PRO A 172 -35.37 2.76 18.19
C PRO A 172 -34.16 1.98 17.65
N LYS A 173 -34.44 0.87 16.94
CA LYS A 173 -33.40 0.01 16.37
C LYS A 173 -32.79 0.59 15.09
N GLU A 174 -31.56 1.08 15.26
CA GLU A 174 -30.41 1.13 14.32
C GLU A 174 -30.65 1.25 12.80
N ASN A 175 -29.92 2.20 12.21
CA ASN A 175 -29.82 2.45 10.77
C ASN A 175 -29.00 1.36 10.05
N VAL A 176 -29.55 0.15 9.91
CA VAL A 176 -29.02 -0.86 8.99
C VAL A 176 -29.19 -0.38 7.55
N PHE A 177 -28.12 -0.45 6.74
CA PHE A 177 -28.09 -0.02 5.34
C PHE A 177 -29.11 -0.81 4.50
N LYS A 178 -30.25 -0.19 4.19
CA LYS A 178 -31.29 -0.77 3.32
C LYS A 178 -30.99 -0.41 1.87
N VAL A 179 -30.64 -1.40 1.06
CA VAL A 179 -30.64 -1.27 -0.40
C VAL A 179 -32.08 -0.95 -0.84
N PRO A 180 -32.34 0.19 -1.51
CA PRO A 180 -33.70 0.56 -1.89
C PRO A 180 -34.30 -0.41 -2.92
N PRO A 181 -35.58 -0.82 -2.79
CA PRO A 181 -36.27 -1.59 -3.82
C PRO A 181 -36.51 -0.73 -5.07
N VAL A 182 -36.36 -1.31 -6.25
CA VAL A 182 -36.44 -0.60 -7.53
C VAL A 182 -37.90 -0.19 -7.84
N PRO A 183 -38.18 1.08 -8.17
CA PRO A 183 -39.49 1.49 -8.68
C PRO A 183 -39.67 1.04 -10.13
N PHE A 184 -40.62 0.14 -10.38
CA PHE A 184 -40.93 -0.37 -11.72
C PHE A 184 -41.89 0.56 -12.49
N THR A 185 -41.42 1.18 -13.57
CA THR A 185 -42.23 1.95 -14.52
C THR A 185 -42.74 1.07 -15.67
N THR A 186 -43.82 0.32 -15.45
CA THR A 186 -44.42 -0.55 -16.47
C THR A 186 -45.33 0.20 -17.44
N SER A 187 -44.83 0.62 -18.61
CA SER A 187 -45.67 1.16 -19.68
C SER A 187 -45.11 0.97 -21.11
N SER A 188 -45.47 -0.13 -21.76
CA SER A 188 -45.72 -0.18 -23.22
C SER A 188 -46.47 -1.47 -23.62
N PRO A 189 -47.32 -1.43 -24.67
CA PRO A 189 -48.27 -2.50 -24.96
C PRO A 189 -47.72 -3.62 -25.84
N ALA A 190 -48.35 -4.80 -25.76
CA ALA A 190 -48.05 -5.92 -26.63
C ALA A 190 -48.63 -5.73 -28.05
N THR A 191 -47.89 -6.15 -29.07
CA THR A 191 -48.41 -6.41 -30.42
C THR A 191 -48.03 -7.84 -30.81
N ALA A 192 -49.02 -8.70 -31.00
CA ALA A 192 -48.81 -10.09 -31.38
C ALA A 192 -48.84 -10.25 -32.91
N GLN A 193 -47.91 -11.03 -33.47
CA GLN A 193 -48.02 -11.55 -34.84
C GLN A 193 -47.59 -13.03 -34.90
N HIS A 194 -48.26 -13.78 -35.76
CA HIS A 194 -48.12 -15.24 -35.92
C HIS A 194 -46.95 -15.62 -36.85
N PRO A 195 -46.48 -16.88 -36.81
CA PRO A 195 -45.28 -17.31 -37.53
C PRO A 195 -45.52 -17.56 -39.02
N VAL A 196 -44.48 -17.32 -39.83
CA VAL A 196 -44.39 -17.69 -41.25
C VAL A 196 -43.23 -18.68 -41.43
N PRO A 197 -43.43 -19.84 -42.10
CA PRO A 197 -42.40 -20.86 -42.25
C PRO A 197 -41.33 -20.46 -43.27
N LYS A 198 -40.11 -21.01 -43.12
CA LYS A 198 -39.04 -20.93 -44.14
C LYS A 198 -38.75 -22.31 -44.74
N PRO A 199 -38.46 -22.42 -46.05
CA PRO A 199 -38.41 -23.69 -46.77
C PRO A 199 -37.08 -24.44 -46.60
N VAL A 200 -37.13 -25.73 -46.90
CA VAL A 200 -35.97 -26.61 -47.08
C VAL A 200 -35.19 -26.21 -48.34
N SER A 201 -33.86 -26.21 -48.27
CA SER A 201 -33.02 -26.27 -49.48
C SER A 201 -31.73 -27.07 -49.23
N SER A 202 -31.19 -27.63 -50.30
CA SER A 202 -30.20 -28.71 -50.33
C SER A 202 -28.82 -28.33 -49.76
N LYS A 203 -28.22 -29.27 -49.00
CA LYS A 203 -26.76 -29.41 -49.00
C LYS A 203 -26.32 -29.87 -50.41
N ARG A 204 -25.31 -29.23 -50.99
CA ARG A 204 -24.61 -29.74 -52.17
C ARG A 204 -23.16 -30.04 -51.76
N ALA A 205 -22.73 -31.29 -51.93
CA ALA A 205 -21.34 -31.67 -51.69
C ALA A 205 -20.49 -31.32 -52.91
N HIS A 206 -19.21 -31.01 -52.66
CA HIS A 206 -18.15 -31.08 -53.65
C HIS A 206 -16.85 -31.41 -52.93
N ASP A 207 -16.32 -32.60 -53.17
CA ASP A 207 -14.93 -32.92 -52.88
C ASP A 207 -14.01 -32.24 -53.90
N SER A 208 -12.82 -31.85 -53.45
CA SER A 208 -11.63 -31.72 -54.29
C SER A 208 -10.40 -31.75 -53.38
N ASP A 209 -9.59 -32.81 -53.45
CA ASP A 209 -8.23 -32.76 -52.91
C ASP A 209 -7.42 -31.68 -53.65
N PHE A 210 -6.53 -30.98 -52.93
CA PHE A 210 -5.22 -30.67 -53.49
C PHE A 210 -4.15 -30.54 -52.40
N SER A 211 -3.12 -31.38 -52.51
CA SER A 211 -1.95 -31.38 -51.64
C SER A 211 -0.84 -30.51 -52.24
N MET A 212 -0.28 -29.58 -51.46
CA MET A 212 1.07 -29.05 -51.68
C MET A 212 1.79 -28.71 -50.38
N VAL A 213 3.08 -29.05 -50.32
CA VAL A 213 3.98 -28.83 -49.18
C VAL A 213 4.99 -27.72 -49.53
N PRO A 214 5.16 -26.68 -48.69
CA PRO A 214 6.30 -25.76 -48.78
C PRO A 214 7.56 -26.37 -48.14
N ALA A 215 8.72 -26.20 -48.80
CA ALA A 215 9.96 -26.89 -48.42
C ALA A 215 10.81 -26.15 -47.36
N ARG A 216 11.70 -26.91 -46.70
CA ARG A 216 12.79 -26.39 -45.84
C ARG A 216 13.90 -25.73 -46.67
N PRO A 217 14.47 -24.60 -46.23
CA PRO A 217 15.86 -24.25 -46.54
C PRO A 217 16.84 -25.16 -45.80
N ARG A 218 17.92 -25.58 -46.47
CA ARG A 218 19.14 -26.15 -45.86
C ARG A 218 20.29 -25.16 -46.08
N SER A 219 21.10 -24.90 -45.05
CA SER A 219 22.47 -24.39 -45.24
C SER A 219 23.38 -24.80 -44.07
N ARG A 220 24.49 -25.45 -44.42
CA ARG A 220 25.61 -25.91 -43.57
C ARG A 220 26.68 -26.50 -44.50
N PRO A 221 27.97 -26.59 -44.13
CA PRO A 221 28.71 -25.85 -43.11
C PRO A 221 29.74 -24.89 -43.74
N SER A 222 30.52 -24.21 -42.91
CA SER A 222 31.96 -24.08 -43.17
C SER A 222 32.70 -24.13 -41.83
N ALA A 223 33.94 -24.62 -41.83
CA ALA A 223 34.74 -24.81 -40.63
C ALA A 223 36.19 -24.39 -40.91
N LEU A 224 36.80 -23.67 -39.97
CA LEU A 224 38.25 -23.49 -39.91
C LEU A 224 38.67 -23.11 -38.49
N ALA A 225 39.80 -23.66 -38.08
CA ALA A 225 40.54 -23.45 -36.83
C ALA A 225 41.93 -24.07 -37.02
N PRO A 226 42.88 -23.92 -36.09
CA PRO A 226 43.13 -22.80 -35.17
C PRO A 226 44.49 -22.12 -35.51
N ALA A 227 44.87 -21.08 -34.76
CA ALA A 227 46.25 -20.61 -34.71
C ALA A 227 46.63 -20.18 -33.28
N SER A 228 47.89 -20.37 -32.91
CA SER A 228 48.39 -20.23 -31.53
C SER A 228 49.46 -19.15 -31.40
N SER A 229 49.79 -18.82 -30.14
CA SER A 229 51.16 -18.67 -29.60
C SER A 229 51.62 -17.29 -29.06
N LEU A 230 52.62 -17.39 -28.18
CA LEU A 230 53.64 -16.41 -27.76
C LEU A 230 53.28 -15.21 -26.84
N ASN A 231 53.59 -15.44 -25.55
CA ASN A 231 54.26 -14.52 -24.62
C ASN A 231 55.67 -14.11 -25.13
N PRO A 232 56.47 -13.26 -24.43
CA PRO A 232 56.16 -12.04 -23.65
C PRO A 232 57.13 -10.85 -23.91
N SER A 233 56.86 -9.70 -23.31
CA SER A 233 57.87 -8.68 -22.92
C SER A 233 57.35 -8.02 -21.63
N ARG A 234 58.09 -7.81 -20.53
CA ARG A 234 59.54 -7.67 -20.26
C ARG A 234 60.19 -6.45 -20.92
N ASN A 235 60.20 -5.35 -20.16
CA ASN A 235 61.31 -4.41 -20.10
C ASN A 235 61.67 -4.23 -18.63
N ASP A 236 62.90 -4.60 -18.26
CA ASP A 236 63.58 -4.10 -17.08
C ASP A 236 64.17 -2.73 -17.46
N GLU A 237 64.04 -1.70 -16.61
CA GLU A 237 64.90 -0.52 -16.71
C GLU A 237 65.38 -0.12 -15.31
N GLN A 238 66.70 -0.25 -15.10
CA GLN A 238 67.36 0.08 -13.85
C GLN A 238 67.72 1.55 -13.83
N VAL A 239 67.40 2.26 -12.74
CA VAL A 239 68.05 3.54 -12.43
C VAL A 239 68.75 3.39 -11.08
N LEU A 240 70.07 3.59 -11.10
CA LEU A 240 70.96 3.44 -9.97
C LEU A 240 71.23 4.80 -9.30
N GLY A 241 71.39 4.81 -7.98
CA GLY A 241 71.84 5.98 -7.21
C GLY A 241 70.78 6.55 -6.25
N SER A 242 71.15 7.16 -5.13
CA SER A 242 72.50 7.24 -4.53
C SER A 242 72.40 7.37 -3.00
N TYR A 243 73.46 6.98 -2.29
CA TYR A 243 73.55 7.15 -0.84
C TYR A 243 73.93 8.58 -0.47
N THR A 244 73.11 9.25 0.34
CA THR A 244 73.58 10.29 1.27
C THR A 244 72.86 10.17 2.60
N SER A 245 73.59 9.74 3.64
CA SER A 245 73.17 9.93 5.04
C SER A 245 73.49 11.36 5.47
N LYS A 246 72.56 12.03 6.16
CA LYS A 246 72.85 13.22 6.98
C LYS A 246 71.96 13.24 8.23
N HIS A 247 72.47 13.93 9.24
CA HIS A 247 72.08 13.83 10.64
C HIS A 247 70.74 14.45 11.02
N ASP A 248 70.36 14.08 12.24
CA ASP A 248 69.34 14.63 13.12
C ASP A 248 69.14 16.15 13.07
N THR A 249 67.92 16.59 13.33
CA THR A 249 67.71 17.83 14.09
C THR A 249 66.41 17.73 14.89
N HIS A 250 66.52 17.70 16.21
CA HIS A 250 65.36 17.65 17.10
C HIS A 250 64.63 19.01 17.11
N HIS A 251 63.57 19.14 16.33
CA HIS A 251 62.60 20.23 16.49
C HIS A 251 61.23 19.69 16.93
N SER A 252 60.82 20.14 18.12
CA SER A 252 59.50 19.96 18.74
C SER A 252 58.41 20.73 17.98
N ASN A 253 58.18 20.37 16.73
CA ASN A 253 57.07 20.89 15.94
C ASN A 253 55.75 20.46 16.56
N GLU A 254 54.99 21.43 17.09
CA GLU A 254 53.55 21.28 17.32
C GLU A 254 52.88 20.99 15.98
N ARG A 255 52.69 19.70 15.68
CA ARG A 255 52.06 19.24 14.45
C ARG A 255 50.58 19.58 14.52
N SER A 256 50.22 20.81 14.12
CA SER A 256 48.85 21.21 13.82
C SER A 256 48.22 20.11 12.95
N GLY A 257 47.31 19.34 13.55
CA GLY A 257 46.95 18.02 13.04
C GLY A 257 46.41 18.16 11.63
N LYS A 258 47.11 17.59 10.63
CA LYS A 258 46.83 17.76 9.19
C LYS A 258 45.39 17.35 8.86
N ARG A 259 44.46 18.28 9.04
CA ARG A 259 43.00 18.07 9.00
C ARG A 259 42.66 17.40 7.68
N PHE A 260 42.25 16.13 7.72
CA PHE A 260 42.02 15.31 6.54
C PHE A 260 41.16 16.08 5.54
N LYS A 261 41.78 16.52 4.42
CA LYS A 261 41.06 17.24 3.37
C LYS A 261 39.77 16.45 3.04
N PRO A 262 38.61 17.12 2.93
CA PRO A 262 37.40 16.45 2.51
C PRO A 262 37.67 15.78 1.16
N LEU A 263 37.12 14.59 0.95
CA LEU A 263 37.22 13.98 -0.37
C LEU A 263 36.48 14.89 -1.34
N ALA A 264 37.19 15.44 -2.32
CA ALA A 264 36.53 15.96 -3.51
C ALA A 264 35.81 14.77 -4.14
N VAL A 265 34.47 14.76 -4.05
CA VAL A 265 33.65 13.98 -4.97
C VAL A 265 34.05 14.47 -6.35
N SER A 266 34.49 13.57 -7.23
CA SER A 266 34.88 13.92 -8.58
C SER A 266 33.72 14.63 -9.25
N ARG A 267 33.79 15.97 -9.34
CA ARG A 267 32.78 16.76 -10.05
C ARG A 267 32.82 16.22 -11.48
N PRO A 268 31.71 15.70 -12.03
CA PRO A 268 31.73 15.13 -13.37
C PRO A 268 32.32 16.19 -14.30
N VAL A 269 33.35 15.82 -15.06
CA VAL A 269 34.05 16.75 -15.96
C VAL A 269 32.99 17.39 -16.82
N ALA A 270 32.85 18.72 -16.72
CA ALA A 270 31.76 19.42 -17.35
C ALA A 270 31.84 19.17 -18.86
N GLN A 271 30.93 18.33 -19.38
CA GLN A 271 30.81 18.11 -20.80
C GLN A 271 30.60 19.48 -21.43
N ARG A 272 31.50 19.86 -22.33
CA ARG A 272 31.71 21.24 -22.76
C ARG A 272 30.49 21.72 -23.56
N THR A 273 29.48 22.22 -22.85
CA THR A 273 28.17 22.55 -23.42
C THR A 273 28.36 23.65 -24.45
N VAL A 274 28.10 23.33 -25.72
CA VAL A 274 28.05 24.32 -26.79
C VAL A 274 26.93 25.30 -26.44
N ALA A 275 27.22 26.60 -26.50
CA ALA A 275 26.37 27.65 -25.93
C ALA A 275 25.13 27.95 -26.80
N LEU A 276 24.19 27.01 -26.85
CA LEU A 276 22.82 27.27 -27.29
C LEU A 276 22.10 28.06 -26.21
N GLN A 277 21.86 29.35 -26.48
CA GLN A 277 21.10 30.25 -25.62
C GLN A 277 19.60 29.90 -25.65
N SER A 278 19.21 28.80 -24.99
CA SER A 278 17.79 28.47 -24.83
C SER A 278 17.17 29.24 -23.66
N ILE A 279 15.96 29.76 -23.89
CA ILE A 279 15.22 30.55 -22.90
C ILE A 279 14.72 29.63 -21.80
N GLN A 280 15.46 29.54 -20.69
CA GLN A 280 15.05 28.79 -19.50
C GLN A 280 13.87 29.47 -18.82
N LYS A 281 12.64 29.14 -19.24
CA LYS A 281 11.42 29.46 -18.48
C LYS A 281 11.54 28.87 -17.06
N PRO A 282 11.09 29.59 -16.02
CA PRO A 282 11.32 29.20 -14.63
C PRO A 282 10.61 27.90 -14.25
N PHE A 283 11.27 27.09 -13.42
CA PHE A 283 10.83 25.75 -12.96
C PHE A 283 9.52 25.70 -12.14
N ALA A 284 8.81 26.82 -11.95
CA ALA A 284 7.60 26.90 -11.14
C ALA A 284 6.44 26.00 -11.64
N THR A 285 6.46 25.61 -12.92
CA THR A 285 5.43 24.76 -13.55
C THR A 285 5.36 23.35 -12.95
N GLU A 286 6.50 22.76 -12.61
CA GLU A 286 6.58 21.32 -12.27
C GLU A 286 5.98 21.01 -10.90
N ALA A 287 6.25 21.86 -9.89
CA ALA A 287 5.66 21.72 -8.56
C ALA A 287 4.12 21.86 -8.58
N ASN A 288 3.60 22.76 -9.42
CA ASN A 288 2.15 22.93 -9.60
C ASN A 288 1.52 21.75 -10.35
N ALA A 289 2.19 21.20 -11.37
CA ALA A 289 1.74 19.99 -12.05
C ALA A 289 1.72 18.77 -11.11
N LEU A 290 2.72 18.60 -10.23
CA LEU A 290 2.74 17.54 -9.22
C LEU A 290 1.64 17.72 -8.16
N LYS A 291 1.30 18.96 -7.80
CA LYS A 291 0.18 19.28 -6.90
C LYS A 291 -1.18 18.99 -7.57
N ALA A 292 -1.33 19.26 -8.86
CA ALA A 292 -2.53 18.89 -9.61
C ALA A 292 -2.69 17.37 -9.71
N ARG A 293 -1.62 16.63 -10.02
CA ARG A 293 -1.60 15.16 -10.04
C ARG A 293 -2.01 14.54 -8.70
N THR A 294 -1.50 15.06 -7.58
CA THR A 294 -1.85 14.56 -6.24
C THR A 294 -3.25 14.97 -5.76
N ALA A 295 -3.96 15.85 -6.47
CA ALA A 295 -5.39 16.11 -6.26
C ALA A 295 -6.31 15.14 -7.06
N LEU A 296 -5.80 14.56 -8.15
CA LEU A 296 -6.50 13.55 -8.95
C LEU A 296 -6.32 12.13 -8.38
N ALA A 297 -5.14 11.83 -7.84
CA ALA A 297 -4.76 10.53 -7.31
C ALA A 297 -4.82 10.51 -5.77
N HIS A 298 -5.94 10.03 -5.20
CA HIS A 298 -6.02 9.67 -3.79
C HIS A 298 -5.41 8.25 -3.61
N LEU A 299 -4.40 8.13 -2.74
CA LEU A 299 -3.64 6.91 -2.40
C LEU A 299 -3.11 6.03 -3.58
N ASP A 300 -3.17 6.49 -4.83
CA ASP A 300 -2.54 5.85 -6.00
C ASP A 300 -1.05 6.25 -6.09
N PHE A 301 -0.16 5.42 -5.51
CA PHE A 301 1.28 5.69 -5.38
C PHE A 301 2.09 5.48 -6.67
N THR A 302 1.95 6.40 -7.62
CA THR A 302 2.73 6.41 -8.86
C THR A 302 4.24 6.58 -8.60
N LEU A 303 5.04 5.59 -9.02
CA LEU A 303 6.50 5.62 -8.83
C LEU A 303 7.21 6.46 -9.91
N PHE A 304 7.39 7.75 -9.65
CA PHE A 304 8.28 8.63 -10.44
C PHE A 304 9.76 8.38 -10.14
N ILE A 305 10.26 7.18 -10.49
CA ILE A 305 11.68 6.84 -10.40
C ILE A 305 12.43 7.46 -11.57
N SER A 306 13.02 8.64 -11.35
CA SER A 306 14.25 8.97 -12.08
C SER A 306 15.38 8.10 -11.51
N PRO A 307 16.11 7.31 -12.31
CA PRO A 307 17.16 6.44 -11.78
C PRO A 307 18.28 7.26 -11.16
N THR A 308 18.44 7.19 -9.83
CA THR A 308 19.47 7.93 -9.10
C THR A 308 20.85 7.54 -9.60
N SER A 309 21.60 8.51 -10.13
CA SER A 309 22.97 8.29 -10.61
C SER A 309 23.90 7.92 -9.45
N LEU A 310 24.36 6.67 -9.42
CA LEU A 310 25.30 6.18 -8.40
C LEU A 310 26.74 6.26 -8.90
N SER A 311 27.60 6.90 -8.09
CA SER A 311 29.03 7.04 -8.35
C SER A 311 29.87 6.06 -7.54
N ASN A 312 31.07 5.74 -8.02
CA ASN A 312 32.03 4.97 -7.24
C ASN A 312 32.64 5.80 -6.10
N ILE A 313 32.90 5.17 -4.96
CA ILE A 313 33.53 5.78 -3.79
C ILE A 313 34.99 6.10 -4.14
N THR A 314 35.35 7.39 -4.12
CA THR A 314 36.72 7.83 -4.43
C THR A 314 37.70 7.45 -3.32
N LEU A 315 38.94 7.14 -3.70
CA LEU A 315 40.07 6.85 -2.80
C LEU A 315 39.80 5.73 -1.76
N PRO A 316 39.51 4.49 -2.18
CA PRO A 316 39.35 3.34 -1.29
C PRO A 316 40.62 3.09 -0.43
N PRO A 317 40.48 2.51 0.78
CA PRO A 317 41.61 2.16 1.64
C PRO A 317 42.43 0.98 1.06
N SER A 318 43.57 0.68 1.70
CA SER A 318 44.46 -0.42 1.31
C SER A 318 43.74 -1.77 1.36
N ILE A 319 44.20 -2.74 0.56
CA ILE A 319 43.54 -4.06 0.44
C ILE A 319 43.47 -4.77 1.80
N SER A 320 44.51 -4.66 2.63
CA SER A 320 44.52 -5.18 4.01
C SER A 320 43.43 -4.56 4.89
N GLN A 321 43.24 -3.24 4.83
CA GLN A 321 42.19 -2.54 5.60
C GLN A 321 40.77 -2.91 5.15
N ARG A 322 40.54 -3.26 3.88
CA ARG A 322 39.19 -3.57 3.35
C ARG A 322 38.50 -4.74 4.06
N LYS A 323 39.25 -5.69 4.62
CA LYS A 323 38.69 -6.77 5.47
C LYS A 323 38.04 -6.23 6.75
N ILE A 324 38.68 -5.23 7.37
CA ILE A 324 38.24 -4.61 8.64
C ILE A 324 37.11 -3.61 8.38
N VAL A 325 37.15 -2.88 7.27
CA VAL A 325 36.11 -1.92 6.82
C VAL A 325 34.71 -2.52 6.83
N ARG A 326 34.50 -3.75 6.32
CA ARG A 326 33.16 -4.36 6.27
C ARG A 326 32.56 -4.56 7.66
N ARG A 327 33.36 -4.96 8.65
CA ARG A 327 32.91 -5.09 10.05
C ARG A 327 32.47 -3.74 10.61
N TRP A 328 33.25 -2.69 10.36
CA TRP A 328 32.83 -1.33 10.73
C TRP A 328 31.60 -0.84 9.99
N ALA A 329 31.41 -1.16 8.71
CA ALA A 329 30.22 -0.75 7.96
C ALA A 329 28.92 -1.28 8.58
N ILE A 330 28.94 -2.51 9.09
CA ILE A 330 27.82 -3.12 9.83
C ILE A 330 27.57 -2.35 11.14
N VAL A 331 28.60 -2.14 11.97
CA VAL A 331 28.48 -1.40 13.25
C VAL A 331 27.96 0.03 13.03
N LEU A 332 28.54 0.74 12.06
CA LEU A 332 28.17 2.11 11.71
C LEU A 332 26.76 2.23 11.10
N SER A 333 26.16 1.11 10.65
CA SER A 333 24.77 1.08 10.18
C SER A 333 23.75 1.32 11.30
N GLY A 334 24.10 0.97 12.55
CA GLY A 334 23.24 1.16 13.73
C GLY A 334 23.29 2.56 14.34
N LEU A 335 24.34 3.34 14.06
CA LEU A 335 24.51 4.69 14.60
C LEU A 335 23.57 5.72 13.97
N SER A 336 23.39 6.87 14.61
CA SER A 336 22.64 7.99 14.05
C SER A 336 23.35 8.66 12.87
N ASN A 337 22.59 9.46 12.11
CA ASN A 337 23.16 10.37 11.10
C ASN A 337 23.99 11.52 11.71
N GLY A 338 23.95 11.74 13.03
CA GLY A 338 24.91 12.60 13.74
C GLY A 338 26.27 11.93 13.87
N GLU A 339 26.31 10.79 14.57
CA GLU A 339 27.54 10.05 14.87
C GLU A 339 28.28 9.61 13.61
N ARG A 340 27.56 9.11 12.58
CA ARG A 340 28.19 8.75 11.28
C ARG A 340 28.96 9.92 10.65
N ARG A 341 28.50 11.17 10.80
CA ARG A 341 29.23 12.38 10.34
C ARG A 341 30.48 12.66 11.17
N THR A 342 30.50 12.27 12.44
CA THR A 342 31.71 12.31 13.30
C THR A 342 32.68 11.20 12.93
N CYS A 343 32.23 9.94 12.82
CA CYS A 343 33.06 8.80 12.41
C CYS A 343 33.77 9.04 11.06
N ALA A 344 33.08 9.63 10.08
CA ALA A 344 33.66 9.95 8.76
C ALA A 344 34.82 10.98 8.80
N ARG A 345 35.06 11.64 9.93
CA ARG A 345 36.19 12.56 10.16
C ARG A 345 37.41 11.86 10.76
N VAL A 346 37.24 10.71 11.43
CA VAL A 346 38.29 10.02 12.21
C VAL A 346 39.45 9.53 11.33
N SER A 347 39.16 8.79 10.26
CA SER A 347 40.20 8.31 9.33
C SER A 347 39.64 7.95 7.95
N ARG A 348 40.51 7.73 6.96
CA ARG A 348 40.14 7.23 5.62
C ARG A 348 39.42 5.87 5.69
N MET A 349 39.79 5.01 6.65
CA MET A 349 39.12 3.71 6.87
C MET A 349 37.69 3.91 7.37
N PHE A 350 37.49 4.71 8.42
CA PHE A 350 36.15 5.00 8.95
C PHE A 350 35.27 5.73 7.92
N ARG A 351 35.84 6.70 7.18
CA ARG A 351 35.14 7.40 6.10
C ARG A 351 34.62 6.44 5.03
N TYR A 352 35.43 5.48 4.61
CA TYR A 352 35.01 4.46 3.64
C TYR A 352 34.01 3.46 4.24
N ALA A 353 34.13 3.10 5.52
CA ALA A 353 33.15 2.28 6.22
C ALA A 353 31.78 2.97 6.36
N VAL A 354 31.74 4.30 6.57
CA VAL A 354 30.50 5.10 6.52
C VAL A 354 29.91 5.12 5.12
N TYR A 355 30.71 5.14 4.04
CA TYR A 355 30.17 5.00 2.68
C TYR A 355 29.54 3.62 2.44
N LEU A 356 30.14 2.54 2.95
CA LEU A 356 29.57 1.18 2.83
C LEU A 356 28.38 0.95 3.77
N SER A 357 28.29 1.61 4.94
CA SER A 357 27.19 1.37 5.89
C SER A 357 25.81 1.68 5.30
N ALA A 358 25.73 2.53 4.27
CA ALA A 358 24.49 2.74 3.52
C ALA A 358 23.95 1.46 2.85
N SER A 359 24.82 0.56 2.36
CA SER A 359 24.40 -0.74 1.82
C SER A 359 23.83 -1.64 2.92
N GLU A 360 24.36 -1.58 4.14
CA GLU A 360 23.88 -2.38 5.27
C GLU A 360 22.53 -1.86 5.81
N ILE A 361 22.35 -0.54 5.86
CA ILE A 361 21.04 0.09 6.16
C ILE A 361 20.01 -0.33 5.10
N LEU A 362 20.37 -0.28 3.82
CA LEU A 362 19.50 -0.75 2.73
C LEU A 362 19.14 -2.24 2.86
N SER A 363 20.10 -3.11 3.20
CA SER A 363 19.82 -4.53 3.49
C SER A 363 18.82 -4.74 4.62
N ARG A 364 18.83 -3.89 5.65
CA ARG A 364 17.99 -4.03 6.84
C ARG A 364 16.58 -3.44 6.66
N GLU A 365 16.50 -2.24 6.10
CA GLU A 365 15.28 -1.41 6.11
C GLU A 365 14.57 -1.33 4.75
N TYR A 366 15.26 -1.70 3.66
CA TYR A 366 14.78 -1.52 2.29
C TYR A 366 15.03 -2.75 1.39
N ALA A 367 15.14 -3.94 1.98
CA ALA A 367 15.26 -5.21 1.27
C ALA A 367 14.10 -5.45 0.30
N GLY A 368 14.41 -5.96 -0.90
CA GLY A 368 13.44 -6.22 -1.95
C GLY A 368 14.07 -6.20 -3.35
N SER A 369 13.28 -6.61 -4.35
CA SER A 369 13.67 -6.75 -5.75
C SER A 369 14.33 -5.49 -6.33
N ARG A 370 13.87 -4.29 -5.94
CA ARG A 370 14.42 -3.00 -6.36
C ARG A 370 15.87 -2.81 -5.88
N LEU A 371 16.18 -3.21 -4.64
CA LEU A 371 17.54 -3.16 -4.10
C LEU A 371 18.44 -4.18 -4.80
N ASP A 372 17.94 -5.38 -5.06
CA ASP A 372 18.72 -6.44 -5.70
C ASP A 372 18.99 -6.13 -7.18
N GLN A 373 18.01 -5.58 -7.92
CA GLN A 373 18.22 -5.03 -9.25
C GLN A 373 19.28 -3.92 -9.26
N ALA A 374 19.21 -2.97 -8.32
CA ALA A 374 20.23 -1.93 -8.19
C ALA A 374 21.62 -2.51 -7.89
N ARG A 375 21.72 -3.57 -7.07
CA ARG A 375 22.97 -4.27 -6.74
C ARG A 375 23.55 -5.08 -7.89
N ASN A 376 22.69 -5.63 -8.76
CA ASN A 376 23.11 -6.30 -9.99
C ASN A 376 23.68 -5.31 -11.02
N LEU A 377 23.19 -4.06 -11.02
CA LEU A 377 23.72 -2.97 -11.86
C LEU A 377 24.96 -2.28 -11.25
N HIS A 378 25.09 -2.25 -9.92
CA HIS A 378 26.12 -1.48 -9.22
C HIS A 378 26.84 -2.30 -8.13
N PRO A 379 28.17 -2.53 -8.24
CA PRO A 379 28.89 -3.38 -7.30
C PRO A 379 28.95 -2.78 -5.88
N ALA A 380 28.26 -3.46 -4.96
CA ALA A 380 28.11 -3.06 -3.55
C ALA A 380 29.38 -2.56 -2.83
N PRO A 381 30.58 -3.18 -2.94
CA PRO A 381 31.76 -2.77 -2.17
C PRO A 381 32.51 -1.53 -2.71
N THR A 382 32.10 -0.97 -3.86
CA THR A 382 32.74 0.19 -4.50
C THR A 382 31.77 1.32 -4.83
N THR A 383 30.46 1.07 -4.92
CA THR A 383 29.45 2.10 -5.18
C THR A 383 29.09 2.89 -3.92
N ASN A 384 28.89 4.21 -4.07
CA ASN A 384 28.36 5.07 -3.03
C ASN A 384 26.82 4.93 -2.96
N TRP A 385 26.31 4.23 -1.95
CA TRP A 385 24.89 3.95 -1.78
C TRP A 385 24.08 5.06 -1.09
N TRP A 386 24.73 6.10 -0.55
CA TRP A 386 24.03 7.18 0.15
C TRP A 386 22.96 7.91 -0.68
N PRO A 387 23.16 8.22 -1.99
CA PRO A 387 22.12 8.82 -2.81
C PRO A 387 20.86 7.95 -2.89
N TYR A 388 21.02 6.65 -3.14
CA TYR A 388 19.90 5.70 -3.18
C TYR A 388 19.21 5.59 -1.82
N LEU A 389 19.96 5.50 -0.71
CA LEU A 389 19.38 5.47 0.63
C LEU A 389 18.56 6.73 0.94
N ARG A 390 19.04 7.93 0.59
CA ARG A 390 18.26 9.19 0.75
C ARG A 390 17.01 9.21 -0.14
N GLU A 391 17.07 8.61 -1.32
CA GLU A 391 15.90 8.44 -2.19
C GLU A 391 14.87 7.48 -1.57
N ARG A 392 15.30 6.35 -0.99
CA ARG A 392 14.42 5.40 -0.27
C ARG A 392 13.77 6.04 0.96
N GLU A 393 14.56 6.72 1.80
CA GLU A 393 14.08 7.46 2.98
C GLU A 393 13.04 8.51 2.59
N ARG A 394 13.27 9.25 1.49
CA ARG A 394 12.33 10.24 0.94
C ARG A 394 11.03 9.59 0.45
N GLU A 395 11.11 8.53 -0.36
CA GLU A 395 9.91 7.80 -0.81
C GLU A 395 9.06 7.32 0.39
N LYS A 396 9.70 6.78 1.43
CA LYS A 396 9.03 6.35 2.66
C LYS A 396 8.33 7.52 3.37
N LEU A 397 9.02 8.65 3.54
CA LEU A 397 8.47 9.85 4.17
C LEU A 397 7.31 10.47 3.37
N GLU A 398 7.41 10.51 2.04
CA GLU A 398 6.36 11.00 1.15
C GLU A 398 5.10 10.12 1.23
N ARG A 399 5.26 8.79 1.28
CA ARG A 399 4.17 7.83 1.52
C ARG A 399 3.54 8.00 2.89
N SER A 400 4.34 8.10 3.96
CA SER A 400 3.84 8.33 5.31
C SER A 400 3.09 9.66 5.43
N ARG A 401 3.52 10.70 4.71
CA ARG A 401 2.80 11.99 4.63
C ARG A 401 1.47 11.86 3.87
N ALA A 402 1.46 11.19 2.72
CA ALA A 402 0.24 10.96 1.95
C ALA A 402 -0.79 10.17 2.77
N TYR A 403 -0.36 9.06 3.40
CA TYR A 403 -1.17 8.32 4.36
C TYR A 403 -1.68 9.23 5.48
N GLY A 404 -0.78 9.95 6.16
CA GLY A 404 -1.10 10.87 7.25
C GLY A 404 -2.13 11.95 6.89
N SER A 405 -2.15 12.40 5.63
CA SER A 405 -3.14 13.37 5.13
C SER A 405 -4.52 12.78 4.78
N SER A 406 -4.59 11.48 4.49
CA SER A 406 -5.81 10.77 4.08
C SER A 406 -6.84 10.67 5.21
N PHE A 407 -8.01 10.07 4.94
CA PHE A 407 -8.96 9.70 5.99
C PHE A 407 -8.58 8.40 6.72
N LEU A 408 -7.85 7.49 6.06
CA LEU A 408 -7.45 6.21 6.66
C LEU A 408 -6.55 6.41 7.89
N SER A 409 -5.63 7.38 7.87
CA SER A 409 -4.82 7.75 9.05
C SER A 409 -5.65 8.27 10.21
N ARG A 410 -6.73 9.01 9.93
CA ARG A 410 -7.65 9.55 10.94
C ARG A 410 -8.47 8.43 11.57
N PHE A 411 -8.88 7.45 10.77
CA PHE A 411 -9.63 6.29 11.24
C PHE A 411 -8.75 5.30 12.03
N TYR A 412 -7.64 4.85 11.46
CA TYR A 412 -6.76 3.82 12.06
C TYR A 412 -5.76 4.37 13.10
N GLY A 413 -5.44 5.66 13.06
CA GLY A 413 -4.43 6.30 13.92
C GLY A 413 -3.00 5.95 13.53
N SER A 414 -2.59 4.70 13.76
CA SER A 414 -1.34 4.15 13.24
C SER A 414 -1.49 3.76 11.75
N CYS A 415 -0.42 3.27 11.11
CA CYS A 415 -0.48 2.78 9.73
C CYS A 415 -0.56 1.24 9.72
N PRO A 416 -1.70 0.61 9.36
CA PRO A 416 -1.85 -0.85 9.29
C PRO A 416 -1.23 -1.45 8.02
N VAL A 417 -0.06 -0.96 7.60
CA VAL A 417 0.76 -1.47 6.50
C VAL A 417 2.21 -1.59 6.99
N SER A 418 2.87 -2.70 6.69
CA SER A 418 4.24 -2.95 7.16
C SER A 418 5.25 -1.90 6.69
N GLU A 419 6.26 -1.62 7.52
CA GLU A 419 7.34 -0.69 7.17
C GLU A 419 8.12 -1.11 5.91
N ARG A 420 8.17 -2.41 5.60
CA ARG A 420 8.75 -2.92 4.33
C ARG A 420 7.96 -2.41 3.13
N LEU A 421 6.64 -2.59 3.10
CA LEU A 421 5.80 -2.13 1.98
C LEU A 421 5.80 -0.61 1.84
N LEU A 422 5.91 0.13 2.94
CA LEU A 422 6.05 1.59 2.94
C LEU A 422 7.44 2.03 2.41
N GLY A 423 8.52 1.34 2.77
CA GLY A 423 9.89 1.71 2.40
C GLY A 423 10.30 1.25 1.00
N SER A 424 10.14 -0.05 0.73
CA SER A 424 10.69 -0.73 -0.45
C SER A 424 9.67 -1.73 -1.04
N PRO A 425 8.59 -1.24 -1.68
CA PRO A 425 7.69 -2.10 -2.42
C PRO A 425 8.40 -2.66 -3.67
N ASP A 426 8.33 -3.97 -3.85
CA ASP A 426 8.90 -4.74 -4.96
C ASP A 426 8.21 -4.48 -6.31
N ASN A 427 6.96 -3.99 -6.29
CA ASN A 427 6.17 -3.57 -7.46
C ASN A 427 5.45 -2.25 -7.13
N PRO A 428 5.39 -1.27 -8.06
CA PRO A 428 4.77 0.05 -7.85
C PRO A 428 3.38 0.01 -7.22
N LYS A 429 2.54 -0.96 -7.59
CA LYS A 429 1.14 -1.01 -7.15
C LYS A 429 0.94 -1.62 -5.76
N GLN A 430 1.93 -2.31 -5.18
CA GLN A 430 1.79 -3.01 -3.89
C GLN A 430 1.18 -2.15 -2.78
N LEU A 431 1.68 -0.91 -2.64
CA LEU A 431 1.23 -0.02 -1.59
C LEU A 431 -0.18 0.53 -1.85
N THR A 432 -0.48 0.87 -3.10
CA THR A 432 -1.82 1.24 -3.55
C THR A 432 -2.84 0.12 -3.25
N VAL A 433 -2.53 -1.12 -3.63
CA VAL A 433 -3.39 -2.29 -3.42
C VAL A 433 -3.55 -2.58 -1.92
N ALA A 434 -2.49 -2.42 -1.12
CA ALA A 434 -2.57 -2.55 0.35
C ALA A 434 -3.53 -1.51 0.97
N PHE A 435 -3.45 -0.23 0.60
CA PHE A 435 -4.36 0.79 1.12
C PHE A 435 -5.79 0.68 0.58
N ARG A 436 -5.96 0.29 -0.70
CA ARG A 436 -7.25 -0.01 -1.30
C ARG A 436 -7.93 -1.19 -0.60
N PHE A 437 -7.18 -2.25 -0.27
CA PHE A 437 -7.66 -3.35 0.57
C PHE A 437 -8.08 -2.88 1.98
N LEU A 438 -7.29 -2.02 2.64
CA LEU A 438 -7.64 -1.46 3.94
C LEU A 438 -8.91 -0.60 3.92
N GLN A 439 -9.18 0.09 2.80
CA GLN A 439 -10.41 0.84 2.56
C GLN A 439 -11.60 -0.09 2.30
N THR A 440 -11.44 -1.11 1.46
CA THR A 440 -12.47 -2.11 1.18
C THR A 440 -12.83 -2.94 2.42
N ARG A 441 -11.82 -3.28 3.22
CA ARG A 441 -11.99 -3.93 4.53
C ARG A 441 -12.84 -3.08 5.47
N LEU A 442 -12.51 -1.79 5.60
CA LEU A 442 -13.31 -0.82 6.35
C LEU A 442 -14.74 -0.71 5.79
N TRP A 443 -14.89 -0.70 4.46
CA TRP A 443 -16.19 -0.55 3.81
C TRP A 443 -17.14 -1.71 4.11
N PHE A 444 -16.67 -2.96 3.97
CA PHE A 444 -17.47 -4.15 4.31
C PHE A 444 -17.83 -4.21 5.79
N THR A 445 -16.87 -3.88 6.66
CA THR A 445 -17.09 -3.83 8.12
C THR A 445 -18.20 -2.85 8.49
N LEU A 446 -18.20 -1.62 7.94
CA LEU A 446 -19.17 -0.59 8.31
C LEU A 446 -20.51 -0.68 7.58
N SER A 447 -20.51 -1.06 6.29
CA SER A 447 -21.70 -0.96 5.44
C SER A 447 -22.57 -2.23 5.44
N ILE A 448 -21.97 -3.40 5.72
CA ILE A 448 -22.68 -4.70 5.78
C ILE A 448 -22.82 -5.19 7.23
N GLY A 449 -22.09 -4.62 8.19
CA GLY A 449 -22.12 -5.08 9.57
C GLY A 449 -21.47 -6.45 9.78
N ALA A 450 -20.45 -6.77 8.97
CA ALA A 450 -19.71 -8.05 8.98
C ALA A 450 -19.08 -8.44 10.35
N LEU A 451 -19.13 -7.52 11.32
CA LEU A 451 -18.72 -7.69 12.70
C LEU A 451 -19.61 -8.68 13.48
N ALA A 452 -20.89 -8.86 13.12
CA ALA A 452 -21.86 -9.52 13.98
C ALA A 452 -21.71 -11.05 14.13
N ASN A 453 -21.08 -11.73 13.16
CA ASN A 453 -21.16 -13.20 13.02
C ASN A 453 -19.87 -13.96 13.32
N ALA A 454 -18.78 -13.27 13.65
CA ALA A 454 -17.51 -13.91 14.03
C ALA A 454 -17.41 -13.99 15.57
N GLY A 455 -17.27 -15.20 16.11
CA GLY A 455 -17.22 -15.47 17.56
C GLY A 455 -15.93 -15.06 18.28
N GLY A 456 -15.32 -13.93 17.89
CA GLY A 456 -14.12 -13.35 18.48
C GLY A 456 -14.20 -11.82 18.52
N ASP A 457 -13.09 -11.12 18.78
CA ASP A 457 -13.07 -9.64 18.67
C ASP A 457 -13.32 -9.24 17.21
N PRO A 458 -14.47 -8.63 16.87
CA PRO A 458 -14.84 -8.43 15.47
C PRO A 458 -13.99 -7.31 14.83
N LEU A 459 -13.36 -6.46 15.63
CA LEU A 459 -12.46 -5.40 15.19
C LEU A 459 -11.00 -5.89 15.06
N ALA A 460 -10.67 -7.12 15.46
CA ALA A 460 -9.36 -7.72 15.19
C ALA A 460 -9.05 -7.75 13.68
N TRP A 461 -10.08 -8.00 12.86
CA TRP A 461 -10.00 -7.91 11.40
C TRP A 461 -9.57 -6.51 10.91
N LEU A 462 -10.08 -5.44 11.51
CA LEU A 462 -9.63 -4.07 11.22
C LEU A 462 -8.24 -3.74 11.78
N ARG A 463 -7.82 -4.38 12.88
CA ARG A 463 -6.49 -4.14 13.49
C ARG A 463 -5.35 -4.93 12.83
N SER A 464 -5.62 -5.96 12.03
CA SER A 464 -4.56 -6.73 11.37
C SER A 464 -3.82 -5.88 10.32
N THR A 465 -2.49 -5.95 10.32
CA THR A 465 -1.61 -5.16 9.46
C THR A 465 -1.37 -5.87 8.14
N VAL A 466 -1.43 -5.17 7.00
CA VAL A 466 -1.02 -5.73 5.71
C VAL A 466 0.51 -5.85 5.68
N VAL A 467 1.02 -7.08 5.66
CA VAL A 467 2.46 -7.36 5.67
C VAL A 467 3.03 -7.60 4.27
N GLY A 468 2.21 -8.13 3.35
CA GLY A 468 2.58 -8.42 1.97
C GLY A 468 1.45 -8.11 0.98
N ALA A 469 1.85 -7.77 -0.23
CA ALA A 469 0.99 -7.68 -1.41
C ALA A 469 1.77 -8.25 -2.61
N GLN A 470 1.20 -9.14 -3.40
CA GLN A 470 1.86 -9.78 -4.54
C GLN A 470 0.93 -9.84 -5.75
N GLU A 471 1.43 -9.49 -6.92
CA GLU A 471 0.69 -9.60 -8.18
C GLU A 471 0.64 -11.07 -8.61
N ILE A 472 -0.56 -11.60 -8.85
CA ILE A 472 -0.81 -13.00 -9.23
C ILE A 472 -1.23 -13.07 -10.70
N VAL A 473 -2.19 -12.22 -11.12
CA VAL A 473 -2.50 -11.97 -12.53
C VAL A 473 -2.16 -10.50 -12.83
N PRO A 474 -1.22 -10.23 -13.76
CA PRO A 474 -0.74 -8.87 -14.04
C PRO A 474 -1.87 -7.87 -14.32
N GLY A 475 -1.95 -6.81 -13.52
CA GLY A 475 -2.97 -5.78 -13.63
C GLY A 475 -4.36 -6.12 -13.09
N GLU A 476 -4.58 -7.32 -12.53
CA GLU A 476 -5.94 -7.81 -12.23
C GLU A 476 -6.13 -8.40 -10.84
N ILE A 477 -5.31 -9.37 -10.45
CA ILE A 477 -5.53 -10.18 -9.24
C ILE A 477 -4.26 -10.19 -8.41
N TRP A 478 -4.43 -9.89 -7.13
CA TRP A 478 -3.37 -9.70 -6.15
C TRP A 478 -3.60 -10.60 -4.94
N GLN A 479 -2.53 -11.15 -4.38
CA GLN A 479 -2.55 -11.77 -3.06
C GLN A 479 -2.17 -10.72 -2.02
N ILE A 480 -3.06 -10.46 -1.07
CA ILE A 480 -2.76 -9.75 0.18
C ILE A 480 -2.40 -10.78 1.25
N THR A 481 -1.42 -10.47 2.10
CA THR A 481 -1.07 -11.23 3.30
C THR A 481 -1.07 -10.31 4.52
N THR A 482 -1.69 -10.75 5.61
CA THR A 482 -1.84 -9.98 6.86
C THR A 482 -0.89 -10.46 7.97
N SER A 483 -0.79 -9.68 9.06
CA SER A 483 -0.03 -10.03 10.26
C SER A 483 -0.60 -11.22 11.04
N THR A 484 -1.80 -11.68 10.69
CA THR A 484 -2.44 -12.93 11.16
C THR A 484 -2.02 -14.15 10.32
N CYS A 485 -1.07 -13.98 9.39
CA CYS A 485 -0.63 -14.96 8.38
C CYS A 485 -1.70 -15.40 7.36
N GLU A 486 -2.95 -14.94 7.51
CA GLU A 486 -4.00 -15.11 6.51
C GLU A 486 -3.59 -14.48 5.17
N SER A 487 -4.04 -15.09 4.08
CA SER A 487 -3.86 -14.55 2.74
C SER A 487 -5.16 -14.59 1.95
N PHE A 488 -5.34 -13.59 1.09
CA PHE A 488 -6.58 -13.31 0.35
C PHE A 488 -6.22 -13.01 -1.10
N TYR A 489 -6.90 -13.61 -2.06
CA TYR A 489 -6.90 -13.13 -3.44
C TYR A 489 -7.92 -12.00 -3.58
N VAL A 490 -7.50 -10.87 -4.14
CA VAL A 490 -8.29 -9.65 -4.28
C VAL A 490 -8.16 -9.07 -5.69
N LEU A 491 -9.18 -8.35 -6.15
CA LEU A 491 -9.10 -7.60 -7.40
C LEU A 491 -8.22 -6.35 -7.26
N GLU A 492 -7.46 -5.97 -8.28
CA GLU A 492 -6.65 -4.74 -8.22
C GLU A 492 -7.54 -3.48 -8.13
N ALA A 493 -8.62 -3.43 -8.91
CA ALA A 493 -9.43 -2.24 -9.07
C ALA A 493 -10.25 -1.89 -7.81
N THR A 494 -10.79 -2.91 -7.12
CA THR A 494 -11.68 -2.74 -5.96
C THR A 494 -11.09 -3.27 -4.65
N CYS A 495 -10.08 -4.15 -4.71
CA CYS A 495 -9.62 -4.98 -3.59
C CYS A 495 -10.74 -5.70 -2.81
N GLU A 496 -11.85 -6.00 -3.49
CA GLU A 496 -12.79 -7.04 -3.05
C GLU A 496 -12.06 -8.39 -3.04
N VAL A 497 -12.29 -9.18 -1.99
CA VAL A 497 -11.77 -10.54 -1.85
C VAL A 497 -12.57 -11.47 -2.76
N ILE A 498 -11.90 -12.19 -3.67
CA ILE A 498 -12.51 -13.19 -4.56
C ILE A 498 -12.35 -14.63 -4.04
N GLY A 499 -11.50 -14.84 -3.03
CA GLY A 499 -11.33 -16.10 -2.31
C GLY A 499 -9.97 -16.20 -1.63
N HIS A 500 -9.68 -17.37 -1.06
CA HIS A 500 -8.38 -17.68 -0.44
C HIS A 500 -7.45 -18.43 -1.41
N PRO A 501 -6.11 -18.30 -1.23
CA PRO A 501 -5.15 -19.15 -1.93
C PRO A 501 -5.26 -20.61 -1.45
N PRO A 502 -4.93 -21.58 -2.31
CA PRO A 502 -4.97 -23.00 -1.95
C PRO A 502 -3.94 -23.30 -0.86
N GLY A 503 -4.35 -24.06 0.17
CA GLY A 503 -3.50 -24.42 1.31
C GLY A 503 -3.56 -23.47 2.51
N CYS A 504 -4.51 -22.54 2.56
CA CYS A 504 -4.90 -21.92 3.83
C CYS A 504 -5.82 -22.88 4.60
N ASP A 505 -5.33 -23.44 5.70
CA ASP A 505 -6.10 -24.34 6.56
C ASP A 505 -7.20 -23.57 7.33
N GLY A 506 -8.45 -23.77 6.94
CA GLY A 506 -9.62 -23.19 7.61
C GLY A 506 -10.93 -23.51 6.90
N ALA A 507 -12.05 -23.34 7.60
CA ALA A 507 -13.40 -23.55 7.07
C ALA A 507 -13.90 -22.39 6.17
N VAL A 508 -12.98 -21.62 5.59
CA VAL A 508 -13.29 -20.41 4.81
C VAL A 508 -13.49 -20.79 3.34
N PRO A 509 -14.47 -20.21 2.61
CA PRO A 509 -14.72 -20.58 1.21
C PRO A 509 -13.47 -20.51 0.32
N THR A 510 -13.16 -21.64 -0.32
CA THR A 510 -12.15 -21.71 -1.36
C THR A 510 -12.57 -20.87 -2.57
N MET A 511 -11.59 -20.27 -3.25
CA MET A 511 -11.87 -19.51 -4.47
C MET A 511 -12.62 -20.38 -5.50
N ARG A 512 -13.71 -19.85 -6.08
CA ARG A 512 -14.56 -20.58 -7.03
C ARG A 512 -13.76 -21.11 -8.23
N ALA A 513 -14.24 -22.22 -8.81
CA ALA A 513 -13.60 -22.87 -9.96
C ALA A 513 -13.38 -21.94 -11.17
N ASP A 514 -14.30 -21.02 -11.46
CA ASP A 514 -14.15 -20.08 -12.59
C ASP A 514 -13.10 -18.98 -12.33
N TRP A 515 -12.93 -18.54 -11.07
CA TRP A 515 -11.82 -17.69 -10.65
C TRP A 515 -10.48 -18.46 -10.59
N MET A 516 -10.49 -19.74 -10.22
CA MET A 516 -9.30 -20.62 -10.34
C MET A 516 -8.88 -20.85 -11.80
N ASP A 517 -9.82 -21.08 -12.71
CA ASP A 517 -9.54 -21.20 -14.14
C ASP A 517 -9.00 -19.88 -14.73
N HIS A 518 -9.55 -18.72 -14.34
CA HIS A 518 -9.05 -17.40 -14.78
C HIS A 518 -7.64 -17.12 -14.25
N THR A 519 -7.39 -17.37 -12.96
CA THR A 519 -6.03 -17.20 -12.37
C THR A 519 -5.01 -18.19 -12.91
N ALA A 520 -5.41 -19.43 -13.26
CA ALA A 520 -4.54 -20.40 -13.90
C ALA A 520 -4.20 -20.05 -15.37
N ALA A 521 -5.03 -19.25 -16.05
CA ALA A 521 -4.85 -18.81 -17.44
C ALA A 521 -3.85 -17.65 -17.63
N LEU A 522 -2.91 -17.47 -16.70
CA LEU A 522 -1.92 -16.38 -16.62
C LEU A 522 -1.41 -15.88 -17.98
N GLY A 523 -1.75 -14.62 -18.31
CA GLY A 523 -1.11 -13.83 -19.38
C GLY A 523 -1.76 -13.92 -20.77
N ASP A 524 -2.28 -15.08 -21.17
CA ASP A 524 -2.97 -15.27 -22.46
C ASP A 524 -4.48 -14.97 -22.39
N GLY A 525 -5.01 -14.71 -21.19
CA GLY A 525 -6.42 -14.39 -20.94
C GLY A 525 -6.86 -13.02 -21.49
N LYS A 526 -8.17 -12.88 -21.73
CA LYS A 526 -8.77 -11.56 -21.97
C LYS A 526 -8.83 -10.79 -20.64
N PRO A 527 -8.53 -9.47 -20.65
CA PRO A 527 -8.66 -8.66 -19.45
C PRO A 527 -10.06 -8.71 -18.82
N LEU A 528 -10.15 -8.63 -17.50
CA LEU A 528 -11.35 -8.81 -16.67
C LEU A 528 -12.55 -7.97 -17.16
N LEU A 529 -12.30 -6.70 -17.50
CA LEU A 529 -13.29 -5.75 -18.07
C LEU A 529 -13.83 -6.16 -19.46
N GLN A 530 -13.17 -7.08 -20.17
CA GLN A 530 -13.65 -7.69 -21.42
C GLN A 530 -14.43 -8.99 -21.20
N SER A 531 -14.30 -9.61 -20.02
CA SER A 531 -15.12 -10.77 -19.60
C SER A 531 -16.48 -10.31 -19.05
N MET A 532 -16.55 -9.09 -18.50
CA MET A 532 -17.78 -8.41 -18.10
C MET A 532 -18.80 -8.30 -19.25
N ARG A 533 -20.08 -8.50 -18.91
CA ARG A 533 -21.23 -8.26 -19.79
C ARG A 533 -22.12 -7.17 -19.22
N TRP A 534 -22.70 -6.36 -20.10
CA TRP A 534 -23.60 -5.26 -19.77
C TRP A 534 -24.65 -5.13 -20.88
N ALA A 535 -25.75 -4.41 -20.63
CA ALA A 535 -26.74 -4.09 -21.66
C ALA A 535 -26.23 -2.98 -22.59
N HIS A 536 -26.90 -2.69 -23.70
CA HIS A 536 -26.63 -1.50 -24.52
C HIS A 536 -25.16 -1.30 -24.94
N ASN A 537 -24.52 -2.33 -25.51
CA ASN A 537 -23.10 -2.25 -25.89
C ASN A 537 -22.82 -1.26 -27.06
N GLU A 538 -23.87 -0.85 -27.76
CA GLU A 538 -23.93 0.25 -28.71
C GLU A 538 -23.60 1.61 -28.07
N GLU A 539 -24.14 1.90 -26.89
CA GLU A 539 -23.99 3.18 -26.18
C GLU A 539 -22.88 3.15 -25.12
N TYR A 540 -22.64 1.98 -24.50
CA TYR A 540 -21.72 1.84 -23.37
C TYR A 540 -20.53 0.94 -23.71
N GLU A 541 -19.34 1.36 -23.30
CA GLU A 541 -18.10 0.58 -23.36
C GLU A 541 -17.65 0.25 -21.93
N ARG A 542 -17.62 -1.04 -21.57
CA ARG A 542 -17.35 -1.51 -20.19
C ARG A 542 -18.30 -0.89 -19.15
N GLY A 543 -19.56 -0.68 -19.53
CA GLY A 543 -20.55 0.00 -18.71
C GLY A 543 -20.42 1.53 -18.63
N LEU A 544 -19.45 2.14 -19.33
CA LEU A 544 -19.25 3.59 -19.35
C LEU A 544 -19.78 4.20 -20.66
N SER A 545 -20.54 5.29 -20.55
CA SER A 545 -21.11 6.02 -21.69
C SER A 545 -20.03 6.43 -22.70
N ARG A 546 -20.17 5.97 -23.96
CA ARG A 546 -19.20 6.27 -25.04
C ARG A 546 -19.08 7.76 -25.30
N HIS A 547 -20.19 8.49 -25.19
CA HIS A 547 -20.20 9.95 -25.33
C HIS A 547 -19.32 10.62 -24.26
N TRP A 548 -19.43 10.18 -22.99
CA TRP A 548 -18.59 10.69 -21.91
C TRP A 548 -17.13 10.22 -21.99
N ILE A 549 -16.86 8.98 -22.43
CA ILE A 549 -15.50 8.53 -22.77
C ILE A 549 -14.86 9.44 -23.83
N SER A 550 -15.63 9.87 -24.83
CA SER A 550 -15.17 10.79 -25.87
C SER A 550 -14.84 12.16 -25.28
N ARG A 551 -15.76 12.79 -24.54
CA ARG A 551 -15.53 14.09 -23.86
C ARG A 551 -14.29 14.05 -22.94
N THR A 552 -14.17 13.03 -22.09
CA THR A 552 -13.06 12.89 -21.14
C THR A 552 -11.70 12.66 -21.79
N ARG A 553 -11.63 12.10 -23.02
CA ARG A 553 -10.36 11.89 -23.73
C ARG A 553 -9.58 13.21 -23.94
N HIS A 554 -10.25 14.36 -23.97
CA HIS A 554 -9.62 15.67 -24.13
C HIS A 554 -9.15 16.30 -22.80
N MET A 555 -9.54 15.74 -21.64
CA MET A 555 -9.26 16.31 -20.31
C MET A 555 -7.89 15.90 -19.73
N SER A 556 -6.97 15.39 -20.56
CA SER A 556 -5.62 14.95 -20.17
C SER A 556 -5.66 14.01 -18.95
N GLU A 557 -4.78 14.20 -17.97
CA GLU A 557 -4.65 13.38 -16.76
C GLU A 557 -5.93 13.32 -15.91
N SER A 558 -6.74 14.39 -15.90
CA SER A 558 -8.05 14.38 -15.24
C SER A 558 -9.00 13.40 -15.91
N GLY A 559 -9.04 13.37 -17.24
CA GLY A 559 -9.82 12.39 -18.00
C GLY A 559 -9.40 10.94 -17.76
N VAL A 560 -8.11 10.69 -17.53
CA VAL A 560 -7.59 9.36 -17.15
C VAL A 560 -8.04 8.99 -15.73
N ALA A 561 -7.91 9.90 -14.76
CA ALA A 561 -8.33 9.65 -13.37
C ALA A 561 -9.84 9.41 -13.26
N LEU A 562 -10.66 10.24 -13.93
CA LEU A 562 -12.11 10.09 -13.98
C LEU A 562 -12.53 8.75 -14.59
N ARG A 563 -11.89 8.33 -15.70
CA ARG A 563 -12.17 7.01 -16.30
C ARG A 563 -11.77 5.86 -15.38
N ALA A 564 -10.61 5.94 -14.72
CA ALA A 564 -10.18 4.92 -13.77
C ALA A 564 -11.16 4.77 -12.61
N VAL A 565 -11.70 5.87 -12.08
CA VAL A 565 -12.75 5.85 -11.05
C VAL A 565 -14.07 5.25 -11.59
N GLY A 566 -14.44 5.55 -12.84
CA GLY A 566 -15.57 4.90 -13.51
C GLY A 566 -15.41 3.39 -13.68
N GLU A 567 -14.25 2.92 -14.14
CA GLU A 567 -13.97 1.46 -14.30
C GLU A 567 -13.89 0.74 -12.93
N ARG A 568 -13.49 1.44 -11.86
CA ARG A 568 -13.58 0.91 -10.48
C ARG A 568 -15.02 0.77 -10.02
N TYR A 569 -15.86 1.77 -10.27
CA TYR A 569 -17.30 1.71 -9.95
C TYR A 569 -18.00 0.59 -10.71
N THR A 570 -17.79 0.46 -12.02
CA THR A 570 -18.45 -0.63 -12.77
C THR A 570 -18.01 -2.00 -12.28
N LEU A 571 -16.75 -2.19 -11.88
CA LEU A 571 -16.31 -3.44 -11.23
C LEU A 571 -16.87 -3.64 -9.81
N ALA A 572 -17.07 -2.57 -9.03
CA ALA A 572 -17.72 -2.63 -7.71
C ALA A 572 -19.24 -2.87 -7.78
N CYS A 573 -19.86 -2.58 -8.94
CA CYS A 573 -21.28 -2.79 -9.22
C CYS A 573 -21.57 -3.95 -10.19
N VAL A 574 -20.55 -4.71 -10.60
CA VAL A 574 -20.76 -6.05 -11.17
C VAL A 574 -21.44 -6.90 -10.11
N ILE A 575 -22.52 -7.59 -10.48
CA ILE A 575 -23.16 -8.54 -9.57
C ILE A 575 -22.18 -9.67 -9.27
N SER A 576 -21.79 -9.71 -8.01
CA SER A 576 -20.67 -10.49 -7.51
C SER A 576 -21.01 -11.97 -7.50
N ASN A 577 -20.72 -12.62 -8.62
CA ASN A 577 -20.40 -14.04 -8.75
C ASN A 577 -19.05 -14.34 -8.01
N SER A 578 -18.94 -13.88 -6.76
CA SER A 578 -17.70 -13.67 -6.02
C SER A 578 -17.75 -14.39 -4.67
N VAL A 579 -16.57 -14.78 -4.17
CA VAL A 579 -16.27 -15.50 -2.92
C VAL A 579 -17.10 -16.76 -2.61
N SER A 580 -18.41 -16.65 -2.40
CA SER A 580 -19.26 -17.70 -1.83
C SER A 580 -20.53 -18.02 -2.63
N GLY A 581 -20.93 -17.16 -3.57
CA GLY A 581 -22.11 -17.41 -4.41
C GLY A 581 -21.91 -18.58 -5.38
N ALA A 582 -22.97 -19.37 -5.60
CA ALA A 582 -22.99 -20.36 -6.69
C ALA A 582 -22.79 -19.66 -8.05
N TRP A 583 -22.20 -20.35 -9.03
CA TRP A 583 -22.03 -19.78 -10.37
C TRP A 583 -23.39 -19.59 -11.04
N MET A 584 -23.64 -18.36 -11.51
CA MET A 584 -24.74 -18.02 -12.40
C MET A 584 -24.21 -17.55 -13.76
N SER A 585 -24.90 -17.91 -14.85
CA SER A 585 -24.68 -17.29 -16.15
C SER A 585 -25.11 -15.83 -16.15
N THR A 586 -24.64 -15.05 -17.13
CA THR A 586 -25.04 -13.64 -17.27
C THR A 586 -26.53 -13.48 -17.58
N THR A 587 -27.16 -14.50 -18.17
CA THR A 587 -28.62 -14.58 -18.34
C THR A 587 -29.35 -14.81 -17.02
N GLU A 588 -28.86 -15.70 -16.15
CA GLU A 588 -29.47 -15.97 -14.84
C GLU A 588 -29.32 -14.76 -13.90
N MET A 589 -28.17 -14.06 -13.91
CA MET A 589 -27.98 -12.83 -13.13
C MET A 589 -28.90 -11.69 -13.59
N ALA A 590 -29.06 -11.50 -14.91
CA ALA A 590 -30.01 -10.51 -15.45
C ALA A 590 -31.47 -10.85 -15.12
N GLN A 591 -31.82 -12.14 -15.15
CA GLN A 591 -33.15 -12.64 -14.77
C GLN A 591 -33.45 -12.45 -13.29
N GLY A 592 -32.50 -12.78 -12.39
CA GLY A 592 -32.67 -12.64 -10.94
C GLY A 592 -32.90 -11.19 -10.48
N LEU A 593 -32.31 -10.21 -11.16
CA LEU A 593 -32.63 -8.80 -10.96
C LEU A 593 -34.03 -8.38 -11.46
N SER A 594 -34.52 -9.03 -12.52
CA SER A 594 -35.81 -8.69 -13.12
C SER A 594 -37.00 -9.19 -12.30
N GLY A 595 -36.74 -10.00 -11.26
CA GLY A 595 -37.73 -10.50 -10.30
C GLY A 595 -37.50 -11.96 -9.90
N PRO A 596 -38.35 -12.52 -9.03
CA PRO A 596 -38.30 -13.92 -8.64
C PRO A 596 -38.76 -14.83 -9.80
N VAL A 597 -37.84 -15.18 -10.69
CA VAL A 597 -38.09 -16.13 -11.79
C VAL A 597 -38.18 -17.55 -11.24
N GLN A 598 -39.22 -18.30 -11.64
CA GLN A 598 -39.35 -19.72 -11.32
C GLN A 598 -38.14 -20.49 -11.87
N SER A 599 -37.57 -21.41 -11.08
CA SER A 599 -36.35 -22.13 -11.47
C SER A 599 -36.59 -23.09 -12.64
N ILE A 600 -36.42 -22.58 -13.87
CA ILE A 600 -36.41 -23.38 -15.08
C ILE A 600 -35.12 -24.21 -15.07
N GLN A 601 -35.22 -25.47 -14.64
CA GLN A 601 -34.08 -26.39 -14.59
C GLN A 601 -33.53 -26.64 -16.00
N THR A 602 -32.50 -25.89 -16.40
CA THR A 602 -31.89 -26.03 -17.71
C THR A 602 -31.21 -27.40 -17.82
N THR A 603 -31.63 -28.21 -18.80
CA THR A 603 -31.11 -29.57 -18.98
C THR A 603 -29.63 -29.50 -19.36
N LYS A 604 -28.77 -30.06 -18.51
CA LYS A 604 -27.30 -29.91 -18.53
C LYS A 604 -26.68 -30.29 -19.88
N LYS A 605 -26.47 -29.30 -20.75
CA LYS A 605 -25.72 -29.48 -22.01
C LYS A 605 -24.23 -29.68 -21.71
N LYS A 606 -23.54 -30.42 -22.59
CA LYS A 606 -22.14 -30.83 -22.39
C LYS A 606 -21.21 -29.64 -22.14
N SER A 607 -20.25 -29.87 -21.24
CA SER A 607 -19.26 -28.95 -20.71
C SER A 607 -18.48 -28.14 -21.77
N SER A 608 -19.00 -26.97 -22.14
CA SER A 608 -18.15 -25.84 -22.54
C SER A 608 -17.30 -25.40 -21.34
N LYS A 609 -16.06 -24.93 -21.58
CA LYS A 609 -15.25 -24.32 -20.51
C LYS A 609 -16.05 -23.20 -19.84
N GLN A 610 -16.10 -23.22 -18.51
CA GLN A 610 -16.91 -22.30 -17.73
C GLN A 610 -16.23 -20.94 -17.70
N THR A 611 -16.76 -19.99 -18.47
CA THR A 611 -16.25 -18.62 -18.48
C THR A 611 -16.67 -17.88 -17.22
N LEU A 612 -15.76 -17.05 -16.69
CA LEU A 612 -16.00 -16.17 -15.56
C LEU A 612 -17.25 -15.31 -15.80
N GLY A 613 -18.28 -15.51 -14.96
CA GLY A 613 -19.59 -14.88 -15.14
C GLY A 613 -19.67 -13.51 -14.48
N LEU A 614 -19.40 -12.43 -15.21
CA LEU A 614 -19.49 -11.06 -14.68
C LEU A 614 -20.60 -10.29 -15.41
N PHE A 615 -21.56 -9.71 -14.69
CA PHE A 615 -22.67 -8.94 -15.25
C PHE A 615 -22.85 -7.60 -14.52
N LEU A 616 -22.91 -6.51 -15.29
CA LEU A 616 -23.22 -5.17 -14.81
C LEU A 616 -24.69 -4.80 -15.14
N PRO A 617 -25.52 -4.42 -14.16
CA PRO A 617 -26.89 -3.98 -14.38
C PRO A 617 -26.99 -2.64 -15.12
N ALA A 618 -28.06 -2.44 -15.91
CA ALA A 618 -28.26 -1.21 -16.68
C ALA A 618 -28.33 0.07 -15.82
N HIS A 619 -28.91 -0.01 -14.62
CA HIS A 619 -28.97 1.12 -13.67
C HIS A 619 -27.62 1.45 -13.01
N HIS A 620 -26.60 0.63 -13.22
CA HIS A 620 -25.20 0.85 -12.81
C HIS A 620 -24.28 1.19 -13.99
N HIS A 621 -24.83 1.44 -15.19
CA HIS A 621 -24.06 2.09 -16.25
C HIS A 621 -23.68 3.53 -15.84
N VAL A 622 -22.50 4.00 -16.24
CA VAL A 622 -21.98 5.32 -15.87
C VAL A 622 -22.14 6.31 -17.02
N GLU A 623 -22.94 7.35 -16.81
CA GLU A 623 -23.04 8.49 -17.75
C GLU A 623 -21.96 9.54 -17.50
N SER A 624 -21.57 9.77 -16.24
CA SER A 624 -20.41 10.62 -15.93
C SER A 624 -19.86 10.39 -14.53
N VAL A 625 -18.61 10.82 -14.34
CA VAL A 625 -17.88 10.82 -13.05
C VAL A 625 -17.46 12.26 -12.76
N HIS A 626 -17.59 12.70 -11.51
CA HIS A 626 -17.28 14.06 -11.06
C HIS A 626 -16.43 14.08 -9.79
N PHE A 627 -15.46 14.99 -9.72
CA PHE A 627 -14.64 15.25 -8.53
C PHE A 627 -15.01 16.55 -7.81
N THR A 628 -15.94 17.32 -8.38
CA THR A 628 -16.59 18.51 -7.80
C THR A 628 -18.09 18.25 -7.65
N ALA A 629 -18.70 18.89 -6.65
CA ALA A 629 -20.14 18.95 -6.45
C ALA A 629 -20.75 20.11 -7.26
N ILE A 630 -22.09 20.18 -7.26
CA ILE A 630 -22.85 21.32 -7.81
C ILE A 630 -22.26 22.65 -7.30
N GLY A 631 -22.01 23.58 -8.23
CA GLY A 631 -21.34 24.86 -7.96
C GLY A 631 -19.80 24.81 -7.99
N ASP A 632 -19.21 23.79 -8.62
CA ASP A 632 -17.76 23.57 -8.81
C ASP A 632 -16.96 23.48 -7.49
N GLN A 633 -17.62 23.09 -6.40
CA GLN A 633 -16.99 22.94 -5.10
C GLN A 633 -16.31 21.56 -5.01
N SER A 634 -15.00 21.51 -4.73
CA SER A 634 -14.27 20.24 -4.59
C SER A 634 -14.92 19.33 -3.55
N LEU A 635 -15.21 18.09 -3.94
CA LEU A 635 -15.51 17.01 -3.00
C LEU A 635 -14.30 16.74 -2.10
N HIS A 636 -14.53 16.03 -0.99
CA HIS A 636 -13.48 15.44 -0.19
C HIS A 636 -12.57 14.56 -1.09
N PRO A 637 -11.22 14.57 -0.93
CA PRO A 637 -10.32 13.92 -1.89
C PRO A 637 -10.56 12.43 -2.14
N ALA A 638 -11.17 11.72 -1.17
CA ALA A 638 -11.54 10.31 -1.32
C ALA A 638 -12.89 10.08 -2.04
N LEU A 639 -13.70 11.11 -2.28
CA LEU A 639 -15.07 10.99 -2.82
C LEU A 639 -15.18 11.43 -4.29
N ALA A 640 -15.95 10.68 -5.07
CA ALA A 640 -16.46 11.09 -6.37
C ALA A 640 -17.98 10.91 -6.43
N ILE A 641 -18.63 11.63 -7.33
CA ILE A 641 -20.02 11.38 -7.73
C ILE A 641 -20.01 10.60 -9.04
N ILE A 642 -20.84 9.56 -9.11
CA ILE A 642 -21.19 8.83 -10.34
C ILE A 642 -22.62 9.21 -10.71
N GLN A 643 -22.84 9.69 -11.93
CA GLN A 643 -24.17 9.72 -12.54
C GLN A 643 -24.41 8.38 -13.25
N THR A 644 -25.51 7.70 -12.91
CA THR A 644 -26.09 6.64 -13.76
C THR A 644 -27.38 7.13 -14.42
N PRO A 645 -27.96 6.39 -15.39
CA PRO A 645 -29.29 6.70 -15.93
C PRO A 645 -30.43 6.65 -14.90
N ALA A 646 -30.19 6.14 -13.68
CA ALA A 646 -31.19 6.02 -12.64
C ALA A 646 -31.10 7.10 -11.55
N ARG A 647 -29.89 7.46 -11.11
CA ARG A 647 -29.62 8.48 -10.06
C ARG A 647 -28.13 8.80 -9.91
N GLU A 648 -27.80 9.80 -9.10
CA GLU A 648 -26.45 10.04 -8.59
C GLU A 648 -26.05 9.08 -7.43
N TYR A 649 -24.76 8.77 -7.36
CA TYR A 649 -24.13 7.94 -6.33
C TYR A 649 -22.85 8.58 -5.78
N PHE A 650 -22.73 8.68 -4.46
CA PHE A 650 -21.46 9.04 -3.80
C PHE A 650 -20.61 7.79 -3.60
N ILE A 651 -19.37 7.81 -4.08
CA ILE A 651 -18.47 6.65 -4.07
C ILE A 651 -17.08 7.01 -3.54
N LEU A 652 -16.35 6.01 -3.06
CA LEU A 652 -14.94 6.13 -2.74
C LEU A 652 -14.08 5.95 -4.02
N ARG A 653 -13.27 6.96 -4.38
CA ARG A 653 -12.46 6.99 -5.63
C ARG A 653 -11.54 5.78 -5.78
N ASP A 654 -10.99 5.28 -4.68
CA ASP A 654 -9.89 4.33 -4.75
C ASP A 654 -10.37 2.92 -5.08
N ASN A 655 -11.59 2.53 -4.69
CA ASN A 655 -12.14 1.18 -4.90
C ASN A 655 -13.52 1.14 -5.59
N GLY A 656 -14.14 2.29 -5.88
CA GLY A 656 -15.45 2.37 -6.55
C GLY A 656 -16.67 2.15 -5.64
N MET A 657 -16.48 1.87 -4.35
CA MET A 657 -17.58 1.44 -3.47
C MET A 657 -18.51 2.59 -3.05
N GLN A 658 -19.82 2.34 -3.08
CA GLN A 658 -20.86 3.30 -2.74
C GLN A 658 -20.88 3.63 -1.24
N VAL A 659 -20.94 4.92 -0.91
CA VAL A 659 -21.07 5.44 0.46
C VAL A 659 -22.22 6.44 0.62
N GLY A 660 -23.04 6.59 -0.42
CA GLY A 660 -24.19 7.49 -0.48
C GLY A 660 -24.90 7.46 -1.83
N CYS A 661 -25.98 8.23 -1.96
CA CYS A 661 -26.74 8.40 -3.21
C CYS A 661 -27.39 9.79 -3.26
N GLU A 662 -28.08 10.09 -4.36
CA GLU A 662 -28.76 11.37 -4.62
C GLU A 662 -29.69 11.80 -3.48
N GLU A 663 -30.41 10.84 -2.90
CA GLU A 663 -31.49 11.08 -1.93
C GLU A 663 -30.97 11.32 -0.50
N ASP A 664 -30.02 10.49 -0.05
CA ASP A 664 -29.44 10.53 1.31
C ASP A 664 -28.16 11.39 1.40
N GLY A 665 -27.59 11.78 0.26
CA GLY A 665 -26.21 12.26 0.19
C GLY A 665 -25.21 11.17 0.59
N VAL A 666 -24.04 11.57 1.11
CA VAL A 666 -23.12 10.69 1.85
C VAL A 666 -23.78 10.27 3.17
N VAL A 667 -23.87 8.97 3.45
CA VAL A 667 -24.51 8.44 4.67
C VAL A 667 -23.77 8.94 5.92
N GLU A 668 -24.48 9.26 7.01
CA GLU A 668 -23.94 9.86 8.24
C GLU A 668 -22.70 9.12 8.79
N MET A 669 -22.72 7.79 8.77
CA MET A 669 -21.57 6.96 9.18
C MET A 669 -20.29 7.31 8.40
N TRP A 670 -20.42 7.49 7.07
CA TRP A 670 -19.33 7.87 6.19
C TRP A 670 -18.97 9.34 6.29
N GLN A 671 -19.93 10.24 6.54
CA GLN A 671 -19.66 11.65 6.89
C GLN A 671 -18.67 11.75 8.07
N LYS A 672 -18.93 10.99 9.15
CA LYS A 672 -18.08 10.95 10.35
C LYS A 672 -16.73 10.26 10.14
N VAL A 673 -16.63 9.25 9.29
CA VAL A 673 -15.36 8.55 8.97
C VAL A 673 -14.46 9.38 8.05
N LEU A 674 -15.02 10.05 7.05
CA LEU A 674 -14.28 10.86 6.08
C LEU A 674 -13.95 12.25 6.66
N GLY A 675 -14.87 12.82 7.46
CA GLY A 675 -14.86 14.22 7.85
C GLY A 675 -15.42 15.12 6.76
N CYS A 676 -16.60 14.77 6.23
CA CYS A 676 -17.33 15.53 5.20
C CYS A 676 -18.81 15.70 5.56
N ASP A 677 -19.50 16.63 4.90
CA ASP A 677 -20.96 16.79 4.98
C ASP A 677 -21.71 15.80 4.06
N ALA A 678 -23.05 15.85 4.08
CA ALA A 678 -23.92 15.04 3.22
C ALA A 678 -23.69 15.27 1.72
N HIS A 679 -23.16 16.43 1.31
CA HIS A 679 -22.80 16.72 -0.08
C HIS A 679 -21.35 16.30 -0.41
N GLY A 680 -20.69 15.56 0.48
CA GLY A 680 -19.32 15.09 0.32
C GLY A 680 -18.25 16.17 0.45
N LYS A 681 -18.57 17.37 0.94
CA LYS A 681 -17.63 18.49 1.08
C LYS A 681 -16.88 18.43 2.41
N PRO A 682 -15.59 18.78 2.50
CA PRO A 682 -14.81 18.66 3.75
C PRO A 682 -15.39 19.46 4.92
N ALA A 683 -15.79 18.76 6.00
CA ALA A 683 -16.35 19.35 7.20
C ALA A 683 -15.24 19.81 8.17
N ARG A 684 -15.29 21.09 8.57
CA ARG A 684 -14.30 21.69 9.50
C ARG A 684 -14.49 21.26 10.95
N VAL A 685 -15.73 21.03 11.36
CA VAL A 685 -16.14 20.65 12.72
C VAL A 685 -17.17 19.52 12.59
N GLY A 686 -17.09 18.54 13.47
CA GLY A 686 -17.99 17.39 13.50
C GLY A 686 -17.40 16.24 14.32
N GLU A 687 -18.26 15.37 14.83
CA GLU A 687 -17.85 14.10 15.42
C GLU A 687 -17.09 13.26 14.38
N ARG A 688 -16.03 12.55 14.79
CA ARG A 688 -15.26 11.68 13.91
C ARG A 688 -15.17 10.28 14.48
N ILE A 689 -15.52 9.30 13.65
CA ILE A 689 -15.41 7.89 14.03
C ILE A 689 -14.02 7.39 13.69
N THR A 690 -13.40 6.76 14.67
CA THR A 690 -12.06 6.17 14.61
C THR A 690 -12.15 4.70 15.04
N LEU A 691 -11.14 3.90 14.75
CA LEU A 691 -11.07 2.52 15.25
C LEU A 691 -11.03 2.45 16.79
N ALA A 692 -10.56 3.50 17.45
CA ALA A 692 -10.58 3.63 18.90
C ALA A 692 -12.00 3.90 19.44
N THR A 693 -12.74 4.86 18.87
CA THR A 693 -14.13 5.13 19.30
C THR A 693 -15.07 3.98 18.94
N LEU A 694 -14.87 3.34 17.78
CA LEU A 694 -15.60 2.13 17.39
C LEU A 694 -15.31 0.95 18.34
N THR A 695 -14.06 0.80 18.81
CA THR A 695 -13.71 -0.19 19.85
C THR A 695 -14.34 0.16 21.21
N GLY A 696 -14.49 1.45 21.52
CA GLY A 696 -15.16 1.91 22.74
C GLY A 696 -16.66 1.65 22.74
N SER A 697 -17.33 1.82 21.60
CA SER A 697 -18.78 1.63 21.45
C SER A 697 -19.24 0.17 21.37
N MET A 698 -18.31 -0.80 21.39
CA MET A 698 -18.58 -2.24 21.37
C MET A 698 -18.23 -2.93 22.71
N ARG A 699 -18.17 -2.15 23.80
CA ARG A 699 -17.88 -2.61 25.17
C ARG A 699 -18.95 -2.11 26.13
#